data_AF-A0A836I5J6-F1
#
_entry.id   AF-A0A836I5J6-F1
#
_cell.length_a   1.000
_cell.length_b   1.000
_cell.length_c   1.000
_cell.angle_alpha   90.00
_cell.angle_beta   90.00
_cell.angle_gamma   90.00
#
_symmetry.space_group_name_H-M   'P 1'
#
loop_
_entity.id
_entity.type
_entity.pdbx_description
1 polymer ?
#
loop_
_entity_poly.entity_id
_entity_poly.type
_entity_poly.pdbx_seq_one_letter_code
_entity_poly.pdbx_strand_id
1 'polypeptide(L)'
;MHPGREYKGDRFRRRPHHSQQDGTGGRGNNEQVLKRPGGNDSYQGGRGRGAPSNSDRGVQVNGHFSGYQANRAGANSVPPVGDVGRSNGPIVDKNDLSTWRRKDFHEFVKAFVEDKDSNELSFPSTLTPAQRNIVHRIAMTFNLDHKSSGEGADRALKLTKIGAAIDVLRRQHDAAESGVRIKTIDGYQGAQKLEHDHLSESDIISLAERLKPHKSSMAAEIKVVANAATAERKRFKVLQGGLGAAPKLSRPVDRAQLNQFRMSLPAYRHGTQIIRAVQENCVIVVSGDTGCGKTTQIPQMLYDAGIFDKHHDVICTQPRRISALSVAQRVATERGEACGDSCGYVIRFENMTSANTRIIYQTTGILLRRLHSEPELRGVACVVVDEVHERDVETDFCLLLLRDRLRAQEEHPERYPLQLKLVVMSATVQVDALVSYFCGYNSGRGIPLISIPGTLFPVKEFFLEDVLGKVGAPASAAPAMRLVANQKRGTEQSTGAPGAEGNAALYEQLKSVVFDTFDRDVEGLVPYDLVCDLIKKIHDESRSRAESILVFLPGWAAISSIANRLKRSQFARELSILMLHSSLTTAEQQRVFDRPPKNYRKVVLATSIAETSITIDDIVYVIDSGLMKGTSYDPIGNTSALKATLIGKANGVQRRGRAGRCQAGVCYHLLPKTVYDDLPGFLPPEIVRCPLEEVCLQLKAIESSQKCAQVLSRAMSAPPTEAVEHAVQFLTDMGAFTAEEMMTNLGRALAELPTHPLLGKMLFTAACFGVLDTVATIAAGLSVKTPFIRPQAFEKNAAKENLLRIDNNLLSDHFCVVTLFTEWIRSGRSLQYATSHFADNNTLRSLERTKQQFIRLVLQSSFAKGIASPETHLSRYASNKGLVRLVLLWSLYPRLATIEYRANRDRHNPQVFCWDNKAAVFSTNSVLAFYKRRDFGANSFVVYYDRMSLEAMLSIFDATAVSPIDVVLCLRQLTVRPLLDVPALFLQDTESKLAPPAYLDVDNLPSKENYAAMFFDGDKKLYVAPKKLASVLQTSRDCLDFFLATCIRSVRAKKFPDALVHVLAQIVGYPITGIDKPASAAAGAIHMDPAIQRMQLASEHLPAFARRQGHGDVDSDDSEGEAPIFGDEDDDDTYLDQLTTGQKASVTAAYGDLAVFRCDGAAELLHAAKRAENSSAVQEEKVEGEEVDAAGDDEEDDEDEDEEIIVANLNLAEMPALKNT
;
A
#
# COMPACT_ATOMS: atom_id res chain seq x y z
N MET A 1 -22.84 57.38 26.96
CA MET A 1 -22.36 58.34 27.98
C MET A 1 -20.85 58.21 28.12
N HIS A 2 -20.15 59.28 28.48
CA HIS A 2 -18.75 59.29 28.95
C HIS A 2 -18.73 59.24 30.51
N PRO A 3 -17.59 59.07 31.23
CA PRO A 3 -16.23 59.63 31.05
C PRO A 3 -15.11 58.56 31.02
N GLY A 4 -13.79 58.80 31.07
CA GLY A 4 -12.91 60.00 30.97
C GLY A 4 -11.45 59.57 31.25
N ARG A 5 -10.41 59.89 30.43
CA ARG A 5 -9.65 61.17 30.30
C ARG A 5 -8.74 61.47 31.52
N GLU A 6 -7.45 61.86 31.42
CA GLU A 6 -6.46 62.11 30.32
C GLU A 6 -5.06 61.54 30.76
N TYR A 7 -3.83 61.76 30.22
CA TYR A 7 -3.14 62.45 29.10
C TYR A 7 -1.70 61.80 29.01
N LYS A 8 -0.64 62.13 28.24
CA LYS A 8 -0.20 63.07 27.15
C LYS A 8 0.71 62.23 26.17
N GLY A 9 1.66 62.64 25.31
CA GLY A 9 2.39 63.88 24.98
C GLY A 9 3.86 63.89 25.49
N ASP A 10 4.92 64.24 24.73
CA ASP A 10 5.07 64.63 23.31
C ASP A 10 6.59 64.68 22.87
N ARG A 11 6.89 64.78 21.55
CA ARG A 11 8.03 65.46 20.84
C ARG A 11 9.17 64.73 20.07
N PHE A 12 9.33 65.10 18.77
CA PHE A 12 10.52 65.58 17.97
C PHE A 12 11.93 64.89 18.04
N ARG A 13 12.88 64.97 17.07
CA ARG A 13 12.95 65.10 15.57
C ARG A 13 14.44 65.05 15.07
N ARG A 14 14.72 64.45 13.89
CA ARG A 14 15.81 64.73 12.88
C ARG A 14 17.35 64.72 13.24
N ARG A 15 18.14 63.90 12.48
CA ARG A 15 19.38 64.16 11.64
C ARG A 15 20.55 65.07 12.14
N PRO A 16 21.79 65.08 11.54
CA PRO A 16 22.59 64.08 10.74
C PRO A 16 24.17 64.09 10.96
N HIS A 17 24.91 63.29 10.14
CA HIS A 17 26.34 63.42 9.68
C HIS A 17 27.59 63.21 10.60
N HIS A 18 28.56 62.42 10.07
CA HIS A 18 30.06 62.51 10.08
C HIS A 18 30.87 62.68 11.41
N SER A 19 32.16 62.27 11.54
CA SER A 19 33.13 61.45 10.74
C SER A 19 34.42 61.14 11.57
N GLN A 20 35.48 60.59 10.95
CA GLN A 20 36.87 60.38 11.47
C GLN A 20 37.05 59.17 12.42
N GLN A 21 38.18 58.43 12.51
CA GLN A 21 39.46 58.31 11.74
C GLN A 21 40.19 57.00 12.19
N ASP A 22 41.26 56.43 11.58
CA ASP A 22 41.99 56.61 10.30
C ASP A 22 42.83 55.34 9.97
N GLY A 23 43.46 55.29 8.78
CA GLY A 23 44.74 54.62 8.52
C GLY A 23 44.74 53.12 8.13
N THR A 24 45.64 52.61 7.26
CA THR A 24 46.64 53.26 6.37
C THR A 24 47.01 52.36 5.17
N GLY A 25 47.07 52.94 3.95
CA GLY A 25 47.87 52.43 2.80
C GLY A 25 47.25 51.33 1.90
N GLY A 26 47.42 51.36 0.57
CA GLY A 26 47.93 52.45 -0.26
C GLY A 26 48.22 52.10 -1.75
N ARG A 27 47.78 53.00 -2.66
CA ARG A 27 48.15 53.14 -4.10
C ARG A 27 47.67 52.03 -5.08
N GLY A 28 47.08 52.35 -6.24
CA GLY A 28 46.56 53.67 -6.71
C GLY A 28 46.12 53.72 -8.19
N ASN A 29 45.28 54.71 -8.50
CA ASN A 29 44.90 55.32 -9.81
C ASN A 29 44.29 54.41 -10.91
N ASN A 30 43.17 54.75 -11.58
CA ASN A 30 42.81 55.94 -12.40
C ASN A 30 43.63 56.03 -13.72
N GLU A 31 43.06 56.30 -14.91
CA GLU A 31 41.64 56.44 -15.34
C GLU A 31 41.51 56.46 -16.88
N GLN A 32 40.29 56.23 -17.40
CA GLN A 32 39.70 56.86 -18.62
C GLN A 32 40.25 56.62 -20.07
N VAL A 33 39.31 56.81 -21.03
CA VAL A 33 39.46 57.47 -22.37
C VAL A 33 39.96 56.69 -23.63
N LEU A 34 38.97 56.29 -24.46
CA LEU A 34 38.85 56.43 -25.94
C LEU A 34 39.66 55.60 -26.99
N LYS A 35 38.98 55.44 -28.15
CA LYS A 35 39.44 55.23 -29.57
C LYS A 35 39.71 53.81 -30.15
N ARG A 36 39.05 53.58 -31.31
CA ARG A 36 39.46 52.73 -32.48
C ARG A 36 40.64 53.42 -33.23
N PRO A 37 41.47 52.79 -34.12
CA PRO A 37 41.08 51.88 -35.22
C PRO A 37 42.13 50.83 -35.73
N GLY A 38 41.83 50.11 -36.84
CA GLY A 38 42.77 49.26 -37.64
C GLY A 38 43.03 47.84 -37.07
N GLY A 39 43.34 46.77 -37.82
CA GLY A 39 43.68 46.59 -39.25
C GLY A 39 45.14 46.14 -39.44
N ASN A 40 45.56 45.16 -40.27
CA ASN A 40 44.96 44.28 -41.30
C ASN A 40 45.80 42.94 -41.36
N ASP A 41 45.53 41.88 -42.13
CA ASP A 41 44.52 41.61 -43.19
C ASP A 41 43.69 40.30 -42.90
N SER A 42 43.71 39.13 -43.58
CA SER A 42 44.35 38.61 -44.81
C SER A 42 43.58 37.42 -45.46
N TYR A 43 43.48 37.42 -46.81
CA TYR A 43 43.31 36.33 -47.81
C TYR A 43 42.84 34.92 -47.37
N GLN A 44 41.89 34.19 -48.01
CA GLN A 44 40.85 34.39 -49.06
C GLN A 44 39.90 33.13 -48.97
N GLY A 45 38.80 32.87 -49.71
CA GLY A 45 38.12 33.44 -50.89
C GLY A 45 37.82 32.33 -51.94
N GLY A 46 36.61 32.11 -52.51
CA GLY A 46 35.32 32.80 -52.41
C GLY A 46 34.28 32.32 -53.47
N ARG A 47 33.28 33.15 -53.82
CA ARG A 47 32.17 32.98 -54.81
C ARG A 47 30.99 32.08 -54.39
N GLY A 48 29.71 32.38 -54.69
CA GLY A 48 29.10 33.65 -55.12
C GLY A 48 27.79 33.55 -55.95
N ARG A 49 26.85 34.50 -55.73
CA ARG A 49 25.54 34.76 -56.43
C ARG A 49 24.38 33.82 -56.02
N GLY A 50 23.10 34.20 -56.08
CA GLY A 50 22.45 35.50 -56.39
C GLY A 50 20.90 35.40 -56.40
N ALA A 51 20.18 36.49 -56.14
CA ALA A 51 18.70 36.60 -56.17
C ALA A 51 18.19 37.01 -57.60
N PRO A 52 16.86 37.15 -57.94
CA PRO A 52 15.69 37.40 -57.09
C PRO A 52 14.37 36.66 -57.49
N SER A 53 13.23 37.37 -57.58
CA SER A 53 11.83 36.93 -57.40
C SER A 53 10.96 36.85 -58.67
N ASN A 54 9.64 36.61 -58.45
CA ASN A 54 8.49 36.66 -59.40
C ASN A 54 8.28 35.41 -60.29
N SER A 55 7.13 35.22 -60.98
CA SER A 55 5.68 35.28 -60.63
C SER A 55 4.85 34.76 -61.84
N ASP A 56 3.54 34.55 -61.64
CA ASP A 56 2.47 34.41 -62.67
C ASP A 56 2.33 33.14 -63.58
N ARG A 57 1.15 32.50 -63.46
CA ARG A 57 0.12 32.14 -64.47
C ARG A 57 0.42 31.29 -65.73
N GLY A 58 -0.58 30.44 -66.07
CA GLY A 58 -0.78 29.78 -67.38
C GLY A 58 -0.97 28.26 -67.24
N VAL A 59 -2.17 27.69 -67.04
CA VAL A 59 -3.34 27.53 -67.94
C VAL A 59 -3.08 26.58 -69.13
N GLN A 60 -3.73 25.40 -69.09
CA GLN A 60 -4.35 24.53 -70.15
C GLN A 60 -3.78 24.55 -71.60
N VAL A 61 -3.76 23.45 -72.36
CA VAL A 61 -4.95 22.77 -72.95
C VAL A 61 -4.68 21.33 -73.45
N ASN A 62 -5.69 20.48 -73.25
CA ASN A 62 -6.11 19.18 -73.84
C ASN A 62 -5.42 18.52 -75.07
N GLY A 63 -5.38 17.18 -75.01
CA GLY A 63 -5.97 16.24 -75.99
C GLY A 63 -6.44 14.97 -75.23
N HIS A 64 -7.69 14.48 -75.27
CA HIS A 64 -8.48 13.88 -76.37
C HIS A 64 -7.94 12.47 -76.80
N PHE A 65 -8.74 11.38 -76.89
CA PHE A 65 -10.21 11.23 -76.78
C PHE A 65 -10.69 9.77 -76.52
N SER A 66 -11.82 9.60 -75.80
CA SER A 66 -12.91 8.58 -75.93
C SER A 66 -12.67 7.04 -75.88
N GLY A 67 -13.60 6.29 -75.24
CA GLY A 67 -13.64 4.80 -75.25
C GLY A 67 -14.72 4.12 -74.38
N TYR A 68 -15.98 4.16 -74.80
CA TYR A 68 -17.23 3.57 -74.25
C TYR A 68 -17.22 2.20 -73.50
N GLN A 69 -18.04 2.11 -72.43
CA GLN A 69 -19.22 1.22 -72.17
C GLN A 69 -19.27 -0.25 -72.66
N ALA A 70 -19.97 -1.22 -72.03
CA ALA A 70 -20.67 -1.34 -70.72
C ALA A 70 -21.21 -2.80 -70.45
N ASN A 71 -21.68 -3.04 -69.21
CA ASN A 71 -22.80 -3.93 -68.79
C ASN A 71 -22.73 -5.49 -68.73
N ARG A 72 -23.33 -5.99 -67.62
CA ARG A 72 -24.12 -7.24 -67.38
C ARG A 72 -23.48 -8.62 -67.09
N ALA A 73 -23.92 -9.17 -65.93
CA ALA A 73 -24.17 -10.59 -65.57
C ALA A 73 -22.98 -11.61 -65.58
N GLY A 74 -23.03 -12.74 -64.84
CA GLY A 74 -23.94 -13.16 -63.75
C GLY A 74 -23.95 -14.70 -63.50
N ALA A 75 -24.35 -15.10 -62.27
CA ALA A 75 -24.66 -16.47 -61.79
C ALA A 75 -23.49 -17.44 -61.42
N ASN A 76 -23.78 -18.29 -60.42
CA ASN A 76 -22.87 -19.15 -59.63
C ASN A 76 -22.70 -20.58 -60.19
N SER A 77 -21.65 -21.30 -59.77
CA SER A 77 -21.68 -22.77 -59.51
C SER A 77 -20.57 -23.23 -58.53
N VAL A 78 -20.80 -24.38 -57.86
CA VAL A 78 -20.22 -24.94 -56.59
C VAL A 78 -20.58 -26.48 -56.57
N PRO A 79 -20.04 -27.44 -55.77
CA PRO A 79 -19.05 -27.39 -54.66
C PRO A 79 -17.59 -27.98 -54.77
N PRO A 80 -17.25 -29.27 -54.47
CA PRO A 80 -16.14 -29.63 -53.53
C PRO A 80 -14.96 -30.39 -54.18
N VAL A 81 -13.84 -30.77 -53.52
CA VAL A 81 -13.51 -31.28 -52.14
C VAL A 81 -12.08 -30.79 -51.75
N GLY A 82 -11.60 -30.68 -50.49
CA GLY A 82 -12.12 -31.00 -49.15
C GLY A 82 -11.12 -30.68 -48.01
N ASP A 83 -10.96 -31.58 -47.03
CA ASP A 83 -10.16 -31.45 -45.78
C ASP A 83 -8.70 -31.98 -45.91
N VAL A 84 -7.74 -31.87 -44.96
CA VAL A 84 -7.80 -31.82 -43.47
C VAL A 84 -6.98 -30.65 -42.89
N GLY A 85 -7.42 -30.06 -41.77
CA GLY A 85 -6.86 -28.83 -41.19
C GLY A 85 -5.82 -28.94 -40.06
N ARG A 86 -5.26 -27.78 -39.70
CA ARG A 86 -4.60 -27.47 -38.41
C ARG A 86 -5.27 -26.25 -37.78
N SER A 87 -5.37 -26.20 -36.46
CA SER A 87 -6.07 -25.13 -35.72
C SER A 87 -5.34 -23.79 -35.80
N ASN A 88 -5.96 -22.80 -36.45
CA ASN A 88 -5.46 -21.43 -36.49
C ASN A 88 -5.99 -20.61 -35.31
N GLY A 89 -5.10 -19.94 -34.58
CA GLY A 89 -5.46 -18.73 -33.83
C GLY A 89 -5.82 -17.57 -34.77
N PRO A 90 -6.26 -16.41 -34.27
CA PRO A 90 -6.71 -15.30 -35.10
C PRO A 90 -5.59 -14.70 -35.98
N ILE A 91 -5.54 -15.14 -37.24
CA ILE A 91 -4.61 -14.61 -38.26
C ILE A 91 -5.07 -13.21 -38.68
N VAL A 92 -4.18 -12.23 -38.55
CA VAL A 92 -4.40 -10.84 -38.93
C VAL A 92 -4.69 -10.70 -40.43
N ASP A 93 -5.82 -10.08 -40.79
CA ASP A 93 -6.06 -9.63 -42.17
C ASP A 93 -5.01 -8.58 -42.57
N LYS A 94 -4.35 -8.81 -43.71
CA LYS A 94 -3.00 -8.27 -43.99
C LYS A 94 -2.98 -6.83 -44.52
N ASN A 95 -3.98 -6.02 -44.19
CA ASN A 95 -4.16 -4.66 -44.71
C ASN A 95 -3.34 -3.60 -43.92
N ASP A 96 -2.05 -3.56 -44.25
CA ASP A 96 -1.06 -2.49 -44.04
C ASP A 96 -0.86 -1.91 -42.61
N LEU A 97 -0.07 -2.65 -41.83
CA LEU A 97 0.50 -2.23 -40.54
C LEU A 97 1.45 -1.02 -40.62
N SER A 98 1.84 -0.50 -41.79
CA SER A 98 2.73 0.68 -41.87
C SER A 98 2.07 1.95 -41.34
N THR A 99 0.74 2.01 -41.42
CA THR A 99 -0.08 3.15 -40.96
C THR A 99 -0.31 3.17 -39.45
N TRP A 100 -0.11 2.03 -38.77
CA TRP A 100 -0.46 1.84 -37.36
C TRP A 100 0.46 2.62 -36.42
N ARG A 101 -0.18 3.36 -35.51
CA ARG A 101 0.41 4.15 -34.42
C ARG A 101 0.26 3.42 -33.08
N ARG A 102 0.83 3.99 -32.02
CA ARG A 102 0.83 3.42 -30.66
C ARG A 102 -0.55 3.05 -30.12
N LYS A 103 -1.61 3.78 -30.51
CA LYS A 103 -2.98 3.48 -30.08
C LYS A 103 -3.49 2.20 -30.74
N ASP A 104 -3.28 2.05 -32.04
CA ASP A 104 -3.86 0.96 -32.83
C ASP A 104 -3.25 -0.40 -32.40
N PHE A 105 -1.93 -0.42 -32.16
CA PHE A 105 -1.25 -1.53 -31.48
C PHE A 105 -1.73 -1.77 -30.03
N HIS A 106 -2.26 -0.75 -29.34
CA HIS A 106 -2.70 -0.88 -27.95
C HIS A 106 -4.09 -1.49 -27.86
N GLU A 107 -5.03 -1.04 -28.69
CA GLU A 107 -6.37 -1.62 -28.80
C GLU A 107 -6.31 -3.07 -29.28
N PHE A 108 -5.45 -3.38 -30.27
CA PHE A 108 -5.31 -4.76 -30.77
C PHE A 108 -4.74 -5.73 -29.73
N VAL A 109 -3.70 -5.34 -28.98
CA VAL A 109 -3.19 -6.16 -27.86
C VAL A 109 -4.18 -6.21 -26.69
N LYS A 110 -4.97 -5.16 -26.45
CA LYS A 110 -6.03 -5.16 -25.43
C LYS A 110 -7.12 -6.18 -25.75
N ALA A 111 -7.61 -6.18 -26.99
CA ALA A 111 -8.60 -7.16 -27.45
C ALA A 111 -8.09 -8.59 -27.28
N PHE A 112 -6.81 -8.85 -27.60
CA PHE A 112 -6.17 -10.13 -27.30
C PHE A 112 -6.16 -10.46 -25.80
N VAL A 113 -5.84 -9.51 -24.90
CA VAL A 113 -5.90 -9.73 -23.44
C VAL A 113 -7.30 -10.12 -22.98
N GLU A 114 -8.33 -9.47 -23.52
CA GLU A 114 -9.75 -9.65 -23.15
C GLU A 114 -10.38 -10.93 -23.76
N ASP A 115 -9.87 -11.43 -24.89
CA ASP A 115 -10.27 -12.67 -25.57
C ASP A 115 -9.90 -13.93 -24.77
N LYS A 116 -10.88 -14.59 -24.13
CA LYS A 116 -10.61 -15.75 -23.25
C LYS A 116 -10.08 -16.99 -23.97
N ASP A 117 -10.29 -17.11 -25.28
CA ASP A 117 -10.03 -18.35 -26.01
C ASP A 117 -8.65 -18.32 -26.72
N SER A 118 -8.01 -17.16 -26.79
CA SER A 118 -6.68 -16.98 -27.39
C SER A 118 -5.56 -16.78 -26.35
N ASN A 119 -4.52 -17.63 -26.43
CA ASN A 119 -3.35 -17.59 -25.55
C ASN A 119 -2.09 -16.97 -26.18
N GLU A 120 -2.03 -16.85 -27.52
CA GLU A 120 -0.88 -16.26 -28.24
C GLU A 120 -1.33 -15.30 -29.36
N LEU A 121 -0.62 -14.18 -29.51
CA LEU A 121 -0.80 -13.19 -30.58
C LEU A 121 0.50 -12.96 -31.35
N SER A 122 0.51 -13.29 -32.64
CA SER A 122 1.68 -13.11 -33.51
C SER A 122 1.57 -11.87 -34.41
N PHE A 123 2.53 -10.94 -34.28
CA PHE A 123 2.73 -9.86 -35.24
C PHE A 123 3.74 -10.25 -36.34
N PRO A 124 3.51 -9.87 -37.61
CA PRO A 124 4.36 -10.23 -38.73
C PRO A 124 5.70 -9.49 -38.76
N SER A 125 6.60 -9.97 -39.62
CA SER A 125 7.97 -9.48 -39.76
C SER A 125 8.11 -8.05 -40.29
N THR A 126 7.06 -7.54 -40.95
CA THR A 126 6.97 -6.21 -41.56
C THR A 126 6.97 -5.05 -40.57
N LEU A 127 6.78 -5.30 -39.26
CA LEU A 127 6.85 -4.25 -38.24
C LEU A 127 8.22 -3.55 -38.20
N THR A 128 8.24 -2.24 -38.34
CA THR A 128 9.48 -1.46 -38.17
C THR A 128 10.07 -1.65 -36.76
N PRO A 129 11.39 -1.42 -36.55
CA PRO A 129 12.00 -1.47 -35.21
C PRO A 129 11.33 -0.52 -34.21
N ALA A 130 10.78 0.61 -34.65
CA ALA A 130 10.02 1.52 -33.81
C ALA A 130 8.67 0.89 -33.37
N GLN A 131 7.94 0.26 -34.30
CA GLN A 131 6.67 -0.41 -33.99
C GLN A 131 6.87 -1.66 -33.12
N ARG A 132 7.89 -2.48 -33.36
CA ARG A 132 8.23 -3.60 -32.45
C ARG A 132 8.51 -3.10 -31.03
N ASN A 133 9.25 -2.00 -30.86
CA ASN A 133 9.47 -1.39 -29.53
C ASN A 133 8.19 -0.81 -28.90
N ILE A 134 7.22 -0.36 -29.70
CA ILE A 134 5.90 0.08 -29.24
C ILE A 134 5.10 -1.12 -28.73
N VAL A 135 5.03 -2.22 -29.50
CA VAL A 135 4.32 -3.46 -29.14
C VAL A 135 4.91 -4.09 -27.89
N HIS A 136 6.24 -4.22 -27.79
CA HIS A 136 6.91 -4.70 -26.56
C HIS A 136 6.51 -3.86 -25.33
N ARG A 137 6.49 -2.53 -25.44
CA ARG A 137 6.08 -1.64 -24.33
C ARG A 137 4.57 -1.72 -24.01
N ILE A 138 3.73 -2.18 -24.95
CA ILE A 138 2.31 -2.42 -24.73
C ILE A 138 2.12 -3.77 -24.02
N ALA A 139 2.82 -4.83 -24.45
CA ALA A 139 2.83 -6.13 -23.78
C ALA A 139 3.28 -6.02 -22.31
N MET A 140 4.35 -5.26 -22.04
CA MET A 140 4.78 -4.89 -20.67
C MET A 140 3.70 -4.13 -19.86
N THR A 141 2.77 -3.43 -20.51
CA THR A 141 1.64 -2.79 -19.78
C THR A 141 0.63 -3.84 -19.31
N PHE A 142 0.44 -4.90 -20.10
CA PHE A 142 -0.60 -5.92 -19.92
C PHE A 142 -0.10 -7.22 -19.25
N ASN A 143 1.15 -7.25 -18.77
CA ASN A 143 1.77 -8.44 -18.18
C ASN A 143 1.71 -9.66 -19.12
N LEU A 144 2.02 -9.44 -20.40
CA LEU A 144 2.18 -10.47 -21.42
C LEU A 144 3.67 -10.79 -21.62
N ASP A 145 4.01 -12.05 -21.87
CA ASP A 145 5.30 -12.40 -22.48
C ASP A 145 5.37 -11.84 -23.90
N HIS A 146 6.57 -11.59 -24.41
CA HIS A 146 6.84 -10.86 -25.64
C HIS A 146 8.17 -11.26 -26.31
N LYS A 147 8.11 -12.16 -27.29
CA LYS A 147 9.29 -12.74 -27.95
C LYS A 147 9.35 -12.36 -29.43
N SER A 148 10.39 -11.60 -29.80
CA SER A 148 10.81 -11.54 -31.21
C SER A 148 11.67 -12.76 -31.54
N SER A 149 11.25 -13.55 -32.52
CA SER A 149 11.90 -14.81 -32.93
C SER A 149 11.94 -14.93 -34.46
N GLY A 150 12.93 -15.63 -35.00
CA GLY A 150 13.17 -15.75 -36.44
C GLY A 150 14.09 -14.66 -37.00
N GLU A 151 14.67 -14.92 -38.17
CA GLU A 151 15.57 -14.00 -38.89
C GLU A 151 14.90 -13.44 -40.15
N GLY A 152 15.50 -12.39 -40.74
CA GLY A 152 15.09 -11.85 -42.03
C GLY A 152 13.58 -11.61 -42.18
N ALA A 153 12.99 -12.30 -43.17
CA ALA A 153 11.57 -12.20 -43.53
C ALA A 153 10.64 -12.97 -42.57
N ASP A 154 11.15 -13.88 -41.75
CA ASP A 154 10.36 -14.77 -40.89
C ASP A 154 10.31 -14.29 -39.42
N ARG A 155 10.90 -13.11 -39.15
CA ARG A 155 11.02 -12.54 -37.80
C ARG A 155 9.68 -12.07 -37.21
N ALA A 156 8.85 -12.97 -36.71
CA ALA A 156 7.65 -12.63 -35.97
C ALA A 156 7.94 -11.91 -34.63
N LEU A 157 6.93 -11.23 -34.09
CA LEU A 157 6.87 -10.79 -32.69
C LEU A 157 5.63 -11.42 -32.05
N LYS A 158 5.85 -12.48 -31.27
CA LYS A 158 4.82 -13.19 -30.49
C LYS A 158 4.59 -12.50 -29.16
N LEU A 159 3.33 -12.42 -28.73
CA LEU A 159 2.91 -12.09 -27.36
C LEU A 159 2.15 -13.28 -26.78
N THR A 160 2.35 -13.60 -25.51
CA THR A 160 1.72 -14.77 -24.86
C THR A 160 1.08 -14.37 -23.53
N LYS A 161 -0.09 -14.94 -23.21
CA LYS A 161 -0.74 -14.69 -21.92
C LYS A 161 0.00 -15.36 -20.76
N ILE A 162 0.22 -14.59 -19.69
CA ILE A 162 0.72 -15.11 -18.42
C ILE A 162 -0.48 -15.40 -17.53
N GLY A 163 -0.95 -16.65 -17.54
CA GLY A 163 -2.03 -17.11 -16.66
C GLY A 163 -1.66 -16.95 -15.19
N ALA A 164 -2.54 -16.34 -14.40
CA ALA A 164 -2.30 -16.07 -12.99
C ALA A 164 -2.65 -17.30 -12.11
N ALA A 165 -1.83 -17.55 -11.10
CA ALA A 165 -1.98 -18.57 -10.04
C ALA A 165 -2.18 -20.03 -10.51
N ILE A 166 -3.36 -20.37 -11.06
CA ILE A 166 -3.72 -21.73 -11.50
C ILE A 166 -2.71 -22.23 -12.53
N ASP A 167 -2.31 -21.39 -13.48
CA ASP A 167 -1.32 -21.75 -14.50
C ASP A 167 0.09 -21.92 -13.93
N VAL A 168 0.43 -21.30 -12.80
CA VAL A 168 1.72 -21.51 -12.13
C VAL A 168 1.72 -22.85 -11.39
N LEU A 169 0.64 -23.15 -10.66
CA LEU A 169 0.48 -24.43 -9.97
C LEU A 169 0.36 -25.60 -10.97
N ARG A 170 -0.38 -25.41 -12.06
CA ARG A 170 -0.49 -26.39 -13.16
C ARG A 170 0.85 -26.60 -13.84
N ARG A 171 1.60 -25.55 -14.19
CA ARG A 171 2.96 -25.70 -14.73
C ARG A 171 3.95 -26.33 -13.74
N GLN A 172 3.78 -26.12 -12.43
CA GLN A 172 4.56 -26.82 -11.42
C GLN A 172 4.20 -28.31 -11.35
N HIS A 173 2.93 -28.67 -11.53
CA HIS A 173 2.45 -30.05 -11.69
C HIS A 173 2.99 -30.68 -12.99
N ASP A 174 2.76 -30.04 -14.13
CA ASP A 174 3.22 -30.47 -15.46
C ASP A 174 4.75 -30.62 -15.51
N ALA A 175 5.51 -29.78 -14.79
CA ALA A 175 6.97 -29.90 -14.64
C ALA A 175 7.40 -31.01 -13.67
N ALA A 176 6.62 -31.30 -12.63
CA ALA A 176 6.85 -32.43 -11.73
C ALA A 176 6.50 -33.78 -12.38
N GLU A 177 5.57 -33.80 -13.34
CA GLU A 177 5.20 -34.98 -14.12
C GLU A 177 6.13 -35.22 -15.31
N SER A 178 6.51 -34.16 -16.06
CA SER A 178 7.40 -34.30 -17.22
C SER A 178 8.91 -34.26 -16.91
N GLY A 179 9.30 -33.74 -15.73
CA GLY A 179 10.71 -33.51 -15.35
C GLY A 179 11.44 -32.43 -16.18
N VAL A 180 10.79 -31.87 -17.20
CA VAL A 180 11.34 -30.81 -18.05
C VAL A 180 10.99 -29.44 -17.47
N ARG A 181 12.01 -28.59 -17.29
CA ARG A 181 11.79 -27.22 -16.83
C ARG A 181 10.99 -26.42 -17.87
N ILE A 182 9.80 -25.98 -17.48
CA ILE A 182 8.93 -25.19 -18.37
C ILE A 182 9.53 -23.80 -18.60
N LYS A 183 9.49 -23.36 -19.87
CA LYS A 183 10.20 -22.22 -20.47
C LYS A 183 9.68 -20.84 -20.04
N THR A 184 9.39 -20.63 -18.75
CA THR A 184 8.64 -19.46 -18.23
C THR A 184 9.20 -18.87 -16.94
N ILE A 185 10.52 -18.68 -16.82
CA ILE A 185 11.12 -17.75 -15.84
C ILE A 185 12.04 -16.75 -16.57
N ASP A 186 11.43 -15.66 -17.05
CA ASP A 186 12.13 -14.47 -17.56
C ASP A 186 12.83 -13.77 -16.37
N GLY A 187 14.02 -14.26 -15.99
CA GLY A 187 14.71 -13.89 -14.74
C GLY A 187 15.51 -15.00 -14.07
N TYR A 188 15.52 -16.24 -14.55
CA TYR A 188 16.57 -17.19 -14.14
C TYR A 188 17.92 -16.78 -14.75
N GLN A 189 19.02 -17.18 -14.11
CA GLN A 189 20.38 -16.71 -14.44
C GLN A 189 21.47 -17.77 -14.19
N GLY A 190 21.09 -19.06 -14.21
CA GLY A 190 21.98 -20.16 -13.83
C GLY A 190 22.29 -20.21 -12.33
N ALA A 191 23.22 -21.07 -11.96
CA ALA A 191 23.85 -21.06 -10.64
C ALA A 191 24.75 -19.82 -10.48
N GLN A 192 24.66 -19.16 -9.32
CA GLN A 192 25.44 -17.96 -8.99
C GLN A 192 26.43 -18.25 -7.86
N LYS A 193 27.58 -17.55 -7.84
CA LYS A 193 28.51 -17.66 -6.70
C LYS A 193 27.89 -16.97 -5.49
N LEU A 194 27.83 -17.64 -4.34
CA LEU A 194 27.54 -16.96 -3.08
C LEU A 194 28.80 -16.19 -2.63
N GLU A 195 28.81 -14.88 -2.83
CA GLU A 195 29.89 -14.00 -2.34
C GLU A 195 29.86 -13.94 -0.81
N HIS A 196 31.01 -14.16 -0.18
CA HIS A 196 31.16 -14.31 1.28
C HIS A 196 32.50 -13.76 1.79
N ASP A 197 33.07 -12.80 1.08
CA ASP A 197 34.44 -12.31 1.25
C ASP A 197 34.72 -11.68 2.64
N HIS A 198 33.66 -11.40 3.43
CA HIS A 198 33.74 -10.96 4.83
C HIS A 198 33.71 -12.09 5.87
N LEU A 199 33.62 -13.36 5.45
CA LEU A 199 33.67 -14.55 6.30
C LEU A 199 34.84 -15.45 5.86
N SER A 200 35.91 -15.50 6.66
CA SER A 200 37.00 -16.45 6.43
C SER A 200 36.60 -17.88 6.80
N GLU A 201 37.39 -18.88 6.39
CA GLU A 201 37.11 -20.26 6.79
C GLU A 201 37.16 -20.46 8.32
N SER A 202 38.03 -19.72 9.04
CA SER A 202 38.06 -19.75 10.51
C SER A 202 36.85 -19.06 11.14
N ASP A 203 36.27 -18.03 10.50
CA ASP A 203 34.96 -17.49 10.90
C ASP A 203 33.87 -18.54 10.75
N ILE A 204 33.81 -19.24 9.60
CA ILE A 204 32.80 -20.26 9.32
C ILE A 204 32.87 -21.41 10.34
N ILE A 205 34.06 -21.88 10.68
CA ILE A 205 34.27 -22.90 11.72
C ILE A 205 33.85 -22.37 13.11
N SER A 206 34.25 -21.15 13.47
CA SER A 206 33.87 -20.50 14.74
C SER A 206 32.36 -20.30 14.88
N LEU A 207 31.67 -19.97 13.79
CA LEU A 207 30.22 -19.82 13.72
C LEU A 207 29.52 -21.18 13.90
N ALA A 208 30.02 -22.25 13.26
CA ALA A 208 29.47 -23.60 13.42
C ALA A 208 29.52 -24.07 14.88
N GLU A 209 30.67 -23.95 15.56
CA GLU A 209 30.80 -24.33 16.97
C GLU A 209 29.89 -23.50 17.88
N ARG A 210 29.70 -22.21 17.60
CA ARG A 210 28.79 -21.32 18.34
C ARG A 210 27.30 -21.59 18.08
N LEU A 211 26.96 -22.29 16.99
CA LEU A 211 25.58 -22.67 16.65
C LEU A 211 25.15 -23.99 17.30
N LYS A 212 26.07 -24.94 17.53
CA LYS A 212 25.79 -26.24 18.19
C LYS A 212 24.85 -26.13 19.42
N PRO A 213 25.15 -25.33 20.47
CA PRO A 213 24.28 -25.25 21.66
C PRO A 213 22.90 -24.63 21.37
N HIS A 214 22.76 -23.83 20.31
CA HIS A 214 21.48 -23.29 19.89
C HIS A 214 20.65 -24.33 19.12
N LYS A 215 21.29 -25.15 18.27
CA LYS A 215 20.67 -26.26 17.54
C LYS A 215 20.10 -27.31 18.48
N SER A 216 20.90 -27.84 19.41
CA SER A 216 20.42 -28.89 20.33
C SER A 216 19.41 -28.35 21.37
N SER A 217 19.50 -27.07 21.76
CA SER A 217 18.45 -26.42 22.56
C SER A 217 17.12 -26.32 21.80
N MET A 218 17.15 -26.06 20.49
CA MET A 218 15.98 -26.07 19.62
C MET A 218 15.39 -27.48 19.47
N ALA A 219 16.24 -28.47 19.15
CA ALA A 219 15.82 -29.87 19.01
C ALA A 219 15.17 -30.40 20.30
N ALA A 220 15.72 -30.08 21.47
CA ALA A 220 15.15 -30.45 22.77
C ALA A 220 13.79 -29.78 23.05
N GLU A 221 13.62 -28.46 22.85
CA GLU A 221 12.34 -27.79 23.09
C GLU A 221 11.26 -28.26 22.07
N ILE A 222 11.65 -28.58 20.82
CA ILE A 222 10.76 -29.21 19.83
C ILE A 222 10.34 -30.63 20.25
N LYS A 223 11.29 -31.47 20.70
CA LYS A 223 11.05 -32.85 21.17
C LYS A 223 10.12 -32.89 22.39
N VAL A 224 10.18 -31.90 23.28
CA VAL A 224 9.21 -31.73 24.36
C VAL A 224 7.83 -31.36 23.82
N VAL A 225 7.74 -30.38 22.92
CA VAL A 225 6.45 -29.85 22.42
C VAL A 225 5.72 -30.83 21.49
N ALA A 226 6.44 -31.61 20.70
CA ALA A 226 5.88 -32.67 19.86
C ALA A 226 5.08 -33.70 20.66
N ASN A 227 5.48 -33.96 21.92
CA ASN A 227 4.94 -35.01 22.78
C ASN A 227 4.10 -34.47 23.97
N ALA A 228 3.88 -33.16 24.04
CA ALA A 228 3.13 -32.52 25.13
C ALA A 228 1.68 -32.22 24.74
N ALA A 229 0.75 -32.39 25.69
CA ALA A 229 -0.62 -31.89 25.54
C ALA A 229 -0.65 -30.35 25.47
N THR A 230 -1.67 -29.80 24.80
CA THR A 230 -1.75 -28.39 24.40
C THR A 230 -1.74 -27.40 25.58
N ALA A 231 -0.54 -26.96 25.97
CA ALA A 231 -0.33 -26.06 27.10
C ALA A 231 -1.03 -24.69 26.94
N GLU A 232 -1.46 -24.09 28.05
CA GLU A 232 -2.18 -22.82 28.08
C GLU A 232 -1.40 -21.66 27.41
N ARG A 233 -2.13 -20.84 26.65
CA ARG A 233 -1.58 -19.81 25.78
C ARG A 233 -1.61 -18.44 26.47
N LYS A 234 -0.44 -17.88 26.74
CA LYS A 234 -0.30 -16.53 27.30
C LYS A 234 -0.61 -15.50 26.21
N ARG A 235 -1.76 -14.82 26.32
CA ARG A 235 -2.13 -13.73 25.40
C ARG A 235 -1.16 -12.56 25.52
N PHE A 236 -1.01 -11.82 24.43
CA PHE A 236 -0.50 -10.45 24.48
C PHE A 236 -1.55 -9.58 25.21
N LYS A 237 -1.21 -8.36 25.63
CA LYS A 237 -2.17 -7.33 26.09
C LYS A 237 -1.56 -5.94 25.92
N VAL A 238 -2.24 -5.05 25.20
CA VAL A 238 -1.92 -3.62 25.15
C VAL A 238 -2.72 -2.87 26.22
N LEU A 239 -2.05 -2.38 27.26
CA LEU A 239 -2.69 -1.59 28.34
C LEU A 239 -2.84 -0.10 27.96
N GLN A 240 -3.79 0.24 27.08
CA GLN A 240 -4.13 1.63 26.75
C GLN A 240 -5.07 2.26 27.81
N GLY A 241 -4.57 2.37 29.05
CA GLY A 241 -5.31 2.95 30.18
C GLY A 241 -5.78 4.40 29.94
N GLY A 242 -6.94 4.74 30.50
CA GLY A 242 -7.50 6.10 30.48
C GLY A 242 -6.99 7.00 31.62
N LEU A 243 -7.69 8.10 31.83
CA LEU A 243 -7.41 9.09 32.87
C LEU A 243 -7.84 8.57 34.26
N GLY A 244 -6.93 8.65 35.24
CA GLY A 244 -7.22 8.25 36.63
C GLY A 244 -8.27 9.10 37.36
N ALA A 245 -8.58 10.29 36.83
CA ALA A 245 -9.65 11.16 37.30
C ALA A 245 -10.15 12.05 36.14
N ALA A 246 -11.40 12.53 36.23
CA ALA A 246 -11.94 13.49 35.28
C ALA A 246 -11.16 14.83 35.33
N PRO A 247 -10.77 15.41 34.19
CA PRO A 247 -10.05 16.69 34.16
C PRO A 247 -10.96 17.86 34.54
N LYS A 248 -10.39 18.92 35.15
CA LYS A 248 -11.16 20.11 35.53
C LYS A 248 -11.28 21.10 34.38
N LEU A 249 -12.48 21.66 34.20
CA LEU A 249 -12.76 22.70 33.20
C LEU A 249 -11.92 23.96 33.47
N SER A 250 -11.14 24.40 32.48
CA SER A 250 -10.13 25.47 32.64
C SER A 250 -10.66 26.89 32.41
N ARG A 251 -11.88 27.05 31.89
CA ARG A 251 -12.57 28.33 31.68
C ARG A 251 -14.07 28.18 31.89
N PRO A 252 -14.77 29.14 32.51
CA PRO A 252 -16.23 29.12 32.55
C PRO A 252 -16.81 29.24 31.14
N VAL A 253 -17.96 28.61 30.91
CA VAL A 253 -18.63 28.51 29.60
C VAL A 253 -20.10 28.92 29.75
N ASP A 254 -20.61 29.73 28.81
CA ASP A 254 -22.02 30.11 28.79
C ASP A 254 -22.91 28.94 28.33
N ARG A 255 -23.43 28.20 29.31
CA ARG A 255 -24.35 27.07 29.09
C ARG A 255 -25.71 27.49 28.52
N ALA A 256 -26.14 28.75 28.70
CA ALA A 256 -27.42 29.22 28.15
C ALA A 256 -27.28 29.48 26.64
N GLN A 257 -26.23 30.19 26.22
CA GLN A 257 -25.93 30.43 24.81
C GLN A 257 -25.71 29.12 24.04
N LEU A 258 -25.00 28.16 24.63
CA LEU A 258 -24.75 26.87 23.97
C LEU A 258 -26.00 25.99 23.87
N ASN A 259 -26.87 25.96 24.88
CA ASN A 259 -28.15 25.24 24.77
C ASN A 259 -29.08 25.88 23.73
N GLN A 260 -29.10 27.22 23.63
CA GLN A 260 -29.84 27.92 22.57
C GLN A 260 -29.29 27.58 21.17
N PHE A 261 -27.96 27.45 21.02
CA PHE A 261 -27.33 26.97 19.80
C PHE A 261 -27.74 25.52 19.47
N ARG A 262 -27.66 24.58 20.45
CA ARG A 262 -28.06 23.17 20.26
C ARG A 262 -29.51 23.05 19.78
N MET A 263 -30.44 23.78 20.40
CA MET A 263 -31.87 23.81 20.04
C MET A 263 -32.14 24.37 18.64
N SER A 264 -31.22 25.16 18.07
CA SER A 264 -31.36 25.69 16.71
C SER A 264 -31.16 24.61 15.64
N LEU A 265 -30.37 23.57 15.91
CA LEU A 265 -29.96 22.54 14.95
C LEU A 265 -31.13 21.61 14.56
N PRO A 266 -31.26 21.21 13.27
CA PRO A 266 -32.30 20.29 12.81
C PRO A 266 -32.35 18.98 13.60
N ALA A 267 -31.21 18.33 13.84
CA ALA A 267 -31.14 17.06 14.56
C ALA A 267 -31.75 17.13 15.98
N TYR A 268 -31.71 18.30 16.63
CA TYR A 268 -32.34 18.50 17.94
C TYR A 268 -33.86 18.43 17.86
N ARG A 269 -34.46 18.94 16.79
CA ARG A 269 -35.92 18.93 16.58
C ARG A 269 -36.46 17.53 16.29
N HIS A 270 -35.63 16.65 15.72
CA HIS A 270 -35.93 15.23 15.53
C HIS A 270 -35.57 14.34 16.73
N GLY A 271 -34.99 14.89 17.81
CA GLY A 271 -34.47 14.12 18.95
C GLY A 271 -35.48 13.11 19.51
N THR A 272 -36.72 13.53 19.79
CA THR A 272 -37.80 12.66 20.30
C THR A 272 -38.12 11.49 19.37
N GLN A 273 -38.08 11.71 18.04
CA GLN A 273 -38.31 10.67 17.03
C GLN A 273 -37.18 9.64 17.04
N ILE A 274 -35.93 10.10 17.16
CA ILE A 274 -34.73 9.25 17.17
C ILE A 274 -34.67 8.43 18.47
N ILE A 275 -34.88 9.06 19.63
CA ILE A 275 -34.91 8.40 20.95
C ILE A 275 -35.94 7.27 20.94
N ARG A 276 -37.18 7.55 20.50
CA ARG A 276 -38.24 6.55 20.42
C ARG A 276 -37.88 5.39 19.48
N ALA A 277 -37.33 5.70 18.31
CA ALA A 277 -36.95 4.66 17.35
C ALA A 277 -35.84 3.73 17.91
N VAL A 278 -34.86 4.26 18.65
CA VAL A 278 -33.81 3.47 19.31
C VAL A 278 -34.37 2.64 20.48
N GLN A 279 -35.39 3.10 21.19
CA GLN A 279 -36.07 2.29 22.20
C GLN A 279 -36.76 1.08 21.54
N GLU A 280 -37.61 1.32 20.53
CA GLU A 280 -38.50 0.32 19.91
C GLU A 280 -37.80 -0.71 18.99
N ASN A 281 -36.56 -0.43 18.54
CA ASN A 281 -35.83 -1.18 17.51
C ASN A 281 -34.37 -1.42 17.92
N CYS A 282 -33.72 -2.46 17.38
CA CYS A 282 -32.30 -2.76 17.59
C CYS A 282 -31.39 -2.00 16.61
N VAL A 283 -31.83 -1.80 15.37
CA VAL A 283 -31.13 -1.05 14.31
C VAL A 283 -32.01 0.06 13.76
N ILE A 284 -31.46 1.27 13.62
CA ILE A 284 -32.07 2.39 12.88
C ILE A 284 -31.05 3.05 11.93
N VAL A 285 -31.55 3.70 10.87
CA VAL A 285 -30.76 4.50 9.93
C VAL A 285 -31.15 5.98 10.04
N VAL A 286 -30.18 6.87 10.18
CA VAL A 286 -30.39 8.32 10.25
C VAL A 286 -29.67 9.01 9.09
N SER A 287 -30.44 9.61 8.20
CA SER A 287 -29.93 10.41 7.08
C SER A 287 -30.03 11.91 7.39
N GLY A 288 -29.13 12.71 6.82
CA GLY A 288 -29.27 14.16 6.82
C GLY A 288 -27.98 14.89 6.44
N ASP A 289 -28.12 16.02 5.77
CA ASP A 289 -27.02 16.75 5.13
C ASP A 289 -25.91 17.19 6.11
N THR A 290 -24.72 17.49 5.57
CA THR A 290 -23.62 18.02 6.39
C THR A 290 -24.04 19.32 7.09
N GLY A 291 -23.91 19.35 8.42
CA GLY A 291 -24.26 20.51 9.25
C GLY A 291 -25.59 20.42 10.00
N CYS A 292 -26.46 19.45 9.71
CA CYS A 292 -27.75 19.30 10.42
C CYS A 292 -27.64 18.88 11.89
N GLY A 293 -26.45 18.44 12.34
CA GLY A 293 -26.11 18.22 13.76
C GLY A 293 -26.02 16.77 14.25
N LYS A 294 -26.20 15.76 13.37
CA LYS A 294 -26.20 14.31 13.73
C LYS A 294 -25.09 13.94 14.74
N THR A 295 -23.85 14.10 14.30
CA THR A 295 -22.60 13.70 14.98
C THR A 295 -22.46 14.24 16.40
N THR A 296 -22.83 15.50 16.64
CA THR A 296 -22.70 16.13 17.96
C THR A 296 -23.94 15.95 18.84
N GLN A 297 -25.14 15.90 18.27
CA GLN A 297 -26.37 15.91 19.05
C GLN A 297 -26.94 14.52 19.37
N ILE A 298 -26.86 13.56 18.44
CA ILE A 298 -27.52 12.25 18.62
C ILE A 298 -26.91 11.44 19.78
N PRO A 299 -25.57 11.30 19.92
CA PRO A 299 -24.99 10.61 21.08
C PRO A 299 -25.32 11.30 22.42
N GLN A 300 -25.40 12.63 22.44
CA GLN A 300 -25.87 13.37 23.63
C GLN A 300 -27.33 13.05 23.96
N MET A 301 -28.22 13.01 22.97
CA MET A 301 -29.65 12.76 23.17
C MET A 301 -29.94 11.35 23.68
N LEU A 302 -29.23 10.34 23.17
CA LEU A 302 -29.41 8.95 23.61
C LEU A 302 -28.92 8.75 25.06
N TYR A 303 -27.90 9.49 25.48
CA TYR A 303 -27.43 9.52 26.87
C TYR A 303 -28.35 10.34 27.78
N ASP A 304 -28.62 11.60 27.42
CA ASP A 304 -29.40 12.57 28.21
C ASP A 304 -30.87 12.13 28.38
N ALA A 305 -31.41 11.28 27.51
CA ALA A 305 -32.77 10.75 27.60
C ALA A 305 -32.97 9.62 28.63
N GLY A 306 -31.89 9.06 29.20
CA GLY A 306 -31.99 8.02 30.23
C GLY A 306 -32.61 6.70 29.77
N ILE A 307 -32.58 6.40 28.47
CA ILE A 307 -33.15 5.16 27.89
C ILE A 307 -32.27 3.91 28.12
N PHE A 308 -31.08 4.11 28.68
CA PHE A 308 -30.10 3.10 29.06
C PHE A 308 -29.66 3.34 30.50
N ASP A 309 -29.05 2.35 31.14
CA ASP A 309 -28.40 2.57 32.43
C ASP A 309 -27.26 3.60 32.31
N LYS A 310 -27.18 4.53 33.25
CA LYS A 310 -26.12 5.55 33.40
C LYS A 310 -24.70 4.97 33.52
N HIS A 311 -24.57 3.68 33.78
CA HIS A 311 -23.31 2.94 33.81
C HIS A 311 -22.90 2.36 32.45
N HIS A 312 -23.71 2.49 31.40
CA HIS A 312 -23.41 1.97 30.07
C HIS A 312 -22.87 3.03 29.09
N ASP A 313 -22.00 2.60 28.17
CA ASP A 313 -21.40 3.43 27.13
C ASP A 313 -22.37 3.70 25.96
N VAL A 314 -22.32 4.93 25.44
CA VAL A 314 -22.79 5.32 24.12
C VAL A 314 -21.56 5.64 23.27
N ILE A 315 -21.18 4.70 22.42
CA ILE A 315 -20.01 4.79 21.53
C ILE A 315 -20.43 5.47 20.23
N CYS A 316 -19.63 6.40 19.72
CA CYS A 316 -19.76 6.95 18.38
C CYS A 316 -18.46 6.79 17.60
N THR A 317 -18.49 6.08 16.46
CA THR A 317 -17.31 5.96 15.60
C THR A 317 -17.16 7.19 14.70
N GLN A 318 -15.93 7.43 14.26
CA GLN A 318 -15.55 8.41 13.25
C GLN A 318 -14.46 7.80 12.35
N PRO A 319 -14.46 8.03 11.03
CA PRO A 319 -13.41 7.52 10.16
C PRO A 319 -12.04 8.15 10.43
N ARG A 320 -11.98 9.34 11.06
CA ARG A 320 -10.74 10.13 11.20
C ARG A 320 -10.45 10.54 12.64
N ARG A 321 -9.18 10.40 13.05
CA ARG A 321 -8.66 10.77 14.38
C ARG A 321 -8.99 12.23 14.77
N ILE A 322 -8.88 13.15 13.81
CA ILE A 322 -9.17 14.58 14.03
C ILE A 322 -10.66 14.79 14.28
N SER A 323 -11.54 14.08 13.58
CA SER A 323 -12.99 14.15 13.81
C SER A 323 -13.34 13.63 15.22
N ALA A 324 -12.88 12.44 15.61
CA ALA A 324 -13.11 11.90 16.96
C ALA A 324 -12.68 12.87 18.08
N LEU A 325 -11.46 13.42 17.98
CA LEU A 325 -10.91 14.36 18.95
C LEU A 325 -11.67 15.70 18.97
N SER A 326 -11.94 16.30 17.80
CA SER A 326 -12.60 17.62 17.73
C SER A 326 -14.08 17.57 18.08
N VAL A 327 -14.78 16.49 17.71
CA VAL A 327 -16.19 16.26 18.10
C VAL A 327 -16.29 16.03 19.60
N ALA A 328 -15.45 15.20 20.22
CA ALA A 328 -15.48 15.00 21.67
C ALA A 328 -15.20 16.30 22.45
N GLN A 329 -14.19 17.08 22.03
CA GLN A 329 -13.90 18.38 22.63
C GLN A 329 -15.05 19.37 22.45
N ARG A 330 -15.68 19.38 21.27
CA ARG A 330 -16.85 20.22 20.97
C ARG A 330 -18.06 19.83 21.83
N VAL A 331 -18.34 18.54 21.98
CA VAL A 331 -19.46 18.03 22.77
C VAL A 331 -19.24 18.26 24.27
N ALA A 332 -18.04 18.00 24.80
CA ALA A 332 -17.71 18.38 26.17
C ALA A 332 -17.90 19.90 26.41
N THR A 333 -17.49 20.74 25.45
CA THR A 333 -17.73 22.19 25.52
C THR A 333 -19.23 22.53 25.50
N GLU A 334 -20.03 21.88 24.66
CA GLU A 334 -21.50 22.04 24.60
C GLU A 334 -22.22 21.64 25.89
N ARG A 335 -21.67 20.69 26.65
CA ARG A 335 -22.14 20.31 27.98
C ARG A 335 -21.61 21.23 29.09
N GLY A 336 -20.62 22.06 28.78
CA GLY A 336 -19.90 22.90 29.74
C GLY A 336 -19.05 22.06 30.70
N GLU A 337 -18.37 21.06 30.18
CA GLU A 337 -17.51 20.08 30.86
C GLU A 337 -16.10 20.06 30.22
N ALA A 338 -15.15 19.40 30.88
CA ALA A 338 -13.86 19.09 30.25
C ALA A 338 -13.95 17.76 29.47
N CYS A 339 -13.22 17.67 28.35
CA CYS A 339 -13.13 16.43 27.58
C CYS A 339 -12.40 15.36 28.41
N GLY A 340 -13.08 14.24 28.69
CA GLY A 340 -12.69 13.22 29.67
C GLY A 340 -13.54 13.18 30.94
N ASP A 341 -14.54 14.06 31.10
CA ASP A 341 -15.60 13.92 32.11
C ASP A 341 -16.74 13.03 31.57
N SER A 342 -18.00 13.49 31.34
CA SER A 342 -19.06 12.61 30.79
C SER A 342 -18.85 12.27 29.31
N CYS A 343 -18.18 13.15 28.56
CA CYS A 343 -17.83 12.97 27.15
C CYS A 343 -16.30 12.99 26.96
N GLY A 344 -15.79 12.03 26.19
CA GLY A 344 -14.36 11.84 25.94
C GLY A 344 -14.07 11.16 24.60
N TYR A 345 -12.82 10.78 24.37
CA TYR A 345 -12.45 10.05 23.14
C TYR A 345 -11.37 8.99 23.33
N VAL A 346 -11.36 7.99 22.44
CA VAL A 346 -10.29 7.00 22.30
C VAL A 346 -9.83 6.95 20.86
N ILE A 347 -8.54 7.20 20.63
CA ILE A 347 -7.90 7.05 19.32
C ILE A 347 -6.60 6.24 19.46
N ARG A 348 -5.99 5.86 18.35
CA ARG A 348 -4.71 5.14 18.34
C ARG A 348 -3.66 5.88 19.18
N PHE A 349 -3.19 5.19 20.23
CA PHE A 349 -2.21 5.65 21.24
C PHE A 349 -2.65 6.76 22.22
N GLU A 350 -3.92 7.18 22.25
CA GLU A 350 -4.41 8.27 23.10
C GLU A 350 -5.82 7.98 23.63
N ASN A 351 -6.00 8.01 24.95
CA ASN A 351 -7.26 7.68 25.62
C ASN A 351 -7.63 8.79 26.61
N MET A 352 -8.63 9.59 26.25
CA MET A 352 -9.18 10.70 27.02
C MET A 352 -10.57 10.35 27.54
N THR A 353 -10.66 9.22 28.24
CA THR A 353 -11.84 8.79 29.02
C THR A 353 -11.46 8.62 30.48
N SER A 354 -12.40 8.80 31.40
CA SER A 354 -12.27 8.50 32.83
C SER A 354 -13.43 7.60 33.29
N ALA A 355 -13.47 7.21 34.57
CA ALA A 355 -14.59 6.46 35.15
C ALA A 355 -15.96 7.14 34.98
N ASN A 356 -16.01 8.45 34.74
CA ASN A 356 -17.23 9.21 34.47
C ASN A 356 -17.71 9.15 33.01
N THR A 357 -16.83 8.79 32.07
CA THR A 357 -17.12 8.95 30.64
C THR A 357 -18.08 7.89 30.13
N ARG A 358 -19.12 8.32 29.42
CA ARG A 358 -20.14 7.45 28.79
C ARG A 358 -20.37 7.79 27.34
N ILE A 359 -20.22 9.05 26.93
CA ILE A 359 -20.23 9.44 25.52
C ILE A 359 -18.80 9.33 25.00
N ILE A 360 -18.50 8.28 24.25
CA ILE A 360 -17.15 7.94 23.79
C ILE A 360 -17.06 8.07 22.27
N TYR A 361 -16.38 9.10 21.78
CA TYR A 361 -16.05 9.21 20.36
C TYR A 361 -14.74 8.47 20.07
N GLN A 362 -14.70 7.62 19.06
CA GLN A 362 -13.50 6.87 18.73
C GLN A 362 -13.32 6.62 17.23
N THR A 363 -12.09 6.35 16.79
CA THR A 363 -11.88 5.91 15.41
C THR A 363 -12.46 4.52 15.18
N THR A 364 -12.96 4.21 13.98
CA THR A 364 -13.56 2.91 13.65
C THR A 364 -12.63 1.74 13.99
N GLY A 365 -11.34 1.82 13.64
CA GLY A 365 -10.29 0.86 14.02
C GLY A 365 -10.00 0.72 15.52
N ILE A 366 -10.59 1.53 16.40
CA ILE A 366 -10.58 1.28 17.85
C ILE A 366 -11.80 0.42 18.25
N LEU A 367 -12.97 0.63 17.64
CA LEU A 367 -14.12 -0.25 17.86
C LEU A 367 -13.85 -1.66 17.32
N LEU A 368 -13.21 -1.78 16.16
CA LEU A 368 -12.77 -3.07 15.60
C LEU A 368 -11.85 -3.84 16.58
N ARG A 369 -10.92 -3.14 17.24
CA ARG A 369 -10.04 -3.75 18.25
C ARG A 369 -10.76 -4.07 19.55
N ARG A 370 -11.74 -3.25 19.98
CA ARG A 370 -12.62 -3.61 21.10
C ARG A 370 -13.41 -4.89 20.77
N LEU A 371 -14.01 -4.98 19.57
CA LEU A 371 -14.70 -6.18 19.08
C LEU A 371 -13.80 -7.42 19.00
N HIS A 372 -12.50 -7.29 18.70
CA HIS A 372 -11.55 -8.40 18.81
C HIS A 372 -11.32 -8.85 20.27
N SER A 373 -11.04 -7.90 21.17
CA SER A 373 -10.74 -8.22 22.58
C SER A 373 -11.98 -8.62 23.40
N GLU A 374 -13.15 -8.12 23.01
CA GLU A 374 -14.44 -8.18 23.68
C GLU A 374 -15.57 -8.18 22.63
N PRO A 375 -15.80 -9.30 21.90
CA PRO A 375 -16.83 -9.38 20.87
C PRO A 375 -18.24 -9.07 21.38
N GLU A 376 -18.44 -9.28 22.68
CA GLU A 376 -19.73 -9.11 23.35
C GLU A 376 -20.07 -7.64 23.66
N LEU A 377 -19.07 -6.74 23.63
CA LEU A 377 -19.17 -5.31 23.98
C LEU A 377 -19.91 -5.08 25.31
N ARG A 378 -19.44 -5.70 26.40
CA ARG A 378 -20.13 -5.65 27.70
C ARG A 378 -20.15 -4.22 28.23
N GLY A 379 -21.30 -3.81 28.75
CA GLY A 379 -21.54 -2.43 29.20
C GLY A 379 -21.72 -1.40 28.09
N VAL A 380 -21.67 -1.75 26.80
CA VAL A 380 -22.04 -0.83 25.70
C VAL A 380 -23.52 -0.97 25.40
N ALA A 381 -24.31 0.09 25.62
CA ALA A 381 -25.74 0.07 25.31
C ALA A 381 -26.03 0.45 23.85
N CYS A 382 -25.26 1.38 23.29
CA CYS A 382 -25.46 1.85 21.93
C CYS A 382 -24.13 2.09 21.20
N VAL A 383 -24.06 1.63 19.96
CA VAL A 383 -23.03 2.02 18.98
C VAL A 383 -23.68 2.89 17.91
N VAL A 384 -23.10 4.06 17.67
CA VAL A 384 -23.43 4.98 16.59
C VAL A 384 -22.30 4.92 15.56
N VAL A 385 -22.58 4.44 14.35
CA VAL A 385 -21.61 4.43 13.25
C VAL A 385 -21.88 5.64 12.36
N ASP A 386 -20.96 6.60 12.32
CA ASP A 386 -21.13 7.87 11.60
C ASP A 386 -20.36 7.93 10.28
N GLU A 387 -20.70 8.91 9.45
CA GLU A 387 -20.07 9.18 8.15
C GLU A 387 -20.00 7.96 7.20
N VAL A 388 -20.91 6.99 7.36
CA VAL A 388 -20.92 5.68 6.66
C VAL A 388 -20.88 5.80 5.13
N HIS A 389 -21.39 6.92 4.61
CA HIS A 389 -21.36 7.26 3.19
C HIS A 389 -19.97 7.49 2.59
N GLU A 390 -18.90 7.58 3.37
CA GLU A 390 -17.52 7.57 2.85
C GLU A 390 -17.09 6.17 2.36
N ARG A 391 -17.74 5.09 2.86
CA ARG A 391 -17.52 3.68 2.46
C ARG A 391 -16.05 3.20 2.58
N ASP A 392 -15.38 3.71 3.60
CA ASP A 392 -14.05 3.29 4.08
C ASP A 392 -14.03 1.81 4.48
N VAL A 393 -12.89 1.12 4.25
CA VAL A 393 -12.72 -0.32 4.54
C VAL A 393 -13.04 -0.67 5.99
N GLU A 394 -12.52 0.11 6.96
CA GLU A 394 -12.80 -0.10 8.39
C GLU A 394 -14.31 0.00 8.70
N THR A 395 -15.04 0.87 7.99
CA THR A 395 -16.45 1.18 8.29
C THR A 395 -17.39 0.11 7.74
N ASP A 396 -17.20 -0.32 6.50
CA ASP A 396 -17.94 -1.45 5.92
C ASP A 396 -17.68 -2.76 6.71
N PHE A 397 -16.43 -3.00 7.12
CA PHE A 397 -16.06 -4.15 7.94
C PHE A 397 -16.62 -4.07 9.38
N CYS A 398 -16.63 -2.89 9.98
CA CYS A 398 -17.24 -2.68 11.31
C CYS A 398 -18.76 -2.90 11.26
N LEU A 399 -19.44 -2.51 10.18
CA LEU A 399 -20.87 -2.77 9.99
C LEU A 399 -21.16 -4.26 9.82
N LEU A 400 -20.33 -5.01 9.10
CA LEU A 400 -20.41 -6.47 9.01
C LEU A 400 -20.30 -7.14 10.39
N LEU A 401 -19.28 -6.79 11.17
CA LEU A 401 -19.05 -7.38 12.50
C LEU A 401 -20.15 -7.01 13.50
N LEU A 402 -20.62 -5.75 13.51
CA LEU A 402 -21.75 -5.32 14.35
C LEU A 402 -23.05 -6.02 13.95
N ARG A 403 -23.27 -6.25 12.65
CA ARG A 403 -24.45 -6.97 12.15
C ARG A 403 -24.44 -8.44 12.56
N ASP A 404 -23.32 -9.14 12.40
CA ASP A 404 -23.22 -10.55 12.78
C ASP A 404 -23.27 -10.71 14.33
N ARG A 405 -22.75 -9.74 15.10
CA ARG A 405 -22.95 -9.62 16.56
C ARG A 405 -24.41 -9.33 16.97
N LEU A 406 -25.22 -8.72 16.10
CA LEU A 406 -26.66 -8.54 16.32
C LEU A 406 -27.45 -9.83 16.02
N ARG A 407 -27.06 -10.64 15.03
CA ARG A 407 -27.64 -11.99 14.85
C ARG A 407 -27.43 -12.86 16.07
N ALA A 408 -26.18 -12.94 16.55
CA ALA A 408 -25.84 -13.69 17.75
C ALA A 408 -26.64 -13.21 18.99
N GLN A 409 -27.08 -11.95 19.03
CA GLN A 409 -27.92 -11.41 20.10
C GLN A 409 -29.38 -11.87 20.05
N GLU A 410 -29.92 -12.09 18.85
CA GLU A 410 -31.26 -12.62 18.61
C GLU A 410 -31.28 -14.16 18.72
N GLU A 411 -30.17 -14.83 18.36
CA GLU A 411 -29.98 -16.29 18.44
C GLU A 411 -29.60 -16.81 19.84
N HIS A 412 -28.79 -16.05 20.60
CA HIS A 412 -28.25 -16.44 21.92
C HIS A 412 -28.49 -15.37 23.00
N PRO A 413 -29.75 -15.00 23.30
CA PRO A 413 -30.06 -13.91 24.23
C PRO A 413 -29.49 -14.12 25.66
N GLU A 414 -29.31 -15.36 26.10
CA GLU A 414 -28.67 -15.73 27.36
C GLU A 414 -27.20 -15.30 27.45
N ARG A 415 -26.50 -15.23 26.32
CA ARG A 415 -25.12 -14.74 26.22
C ARG A 415 -25.05 -13.20 26.18
N TYR A 416 -26.13 -12.54 25.79
CA TYR A 416 -26.18 -11.10 25.53
C TYR A 416 -27.26 -10.40 26.38
N PRO A 417 -27.10 -10.37 27.72
CA PRO A 417 -28.10 -9.79 28.65
C PRO A 417 -28.28 -8.28 28.48
N LEU A 418 -27.27 -7.57 27.94
CA LEU A 418 -27.41 -6.20 27.45
C LEU A 418 -27.67 -6.23 25.95
N GLN A 419 -28.89 -5.87 25.56
CA GLN A 419 -29.32 -5.78 24.17
C GLN A 419 -28.72 -4.53 23.51
N LEU A 420 -27.68 -4.72 22.70
CA LEU A 420 -26.99 -3.67 21.97
C LEU A 420 -27.92 -2.98 20.97
N LYS A 421 -27.85 -1.65 20.90
CA LYS A 421 -28.50 -0.82 19.89
C LYS A 421 -27.49 -0.30 18.86
N LEU A 422 -27.91 -0.20 17.60
CA LEU A 422 -27.11 0.30 16.49
C LEU A 422 -27.81 1.47 15.77
N VAL A 423 -27.10 2.60 15.66
CA VAL A 423 -27.53 3.78 14.91
C VAL A 423 -26.57 4.02 13.76
N VAL A 424 -27.05 3.90 12.53
CA VAL A 424 -26.23 4.04 11.31
C VAL A 424 -26.48 5.41 10.69
N MET A 425 -25.47 6.28 10.65
CA MET A 425 -25.63 7.68 10.21
C MET A 425 -24.98 7.96 8.85
N SER A 426 -25.75 8.60 7.96
CA SER A 426 -25.36 8.96 6.60
C SER A 426 -25.61 10.45 6.30
N ALA A 427 -24.86 11.02 5.36
CA ALA A 427 -25.13 12.34 4.78
C ALA A 427 -25.51 12.28 3.28
N THR A 428 -25.76 11.08 2.73
CA THR A 428 -26.09 10.87 1.32
C THR A 428 -27.21 9.84 1.13
N VAL A 429 -27.73 9.80 -0.10
CA VAL A 429 -29.00 9.14 -0.48
C VAL A 429 -28.90 7.61 -0.60
N GLN A 430 -27.74 6.97 -0.43
CA GLN A 430 -27.62 5.48 -0.53
C GLN A 430 -28.21 4.71 0.69
N VAL A 431 -29.22 5.29 1.34
CA VAL A 431 -29.88 4.74 2.53
C VAL A 431 -30.67 3.47 2.24
N ASP A 432 -31.13 3.27 1.01
CA ASP A 432 -31.84 2.04 0.62
C ASP A 432 -30.91 0.80 0.68
N ALA A 433 -29.63 0.97 0.35
CA ALA A 433 -28.63 -0.08 0.52
C ALA A 433 -28.36 -0.38 2.00
N LEU A 434 -28.35 0.65 2.86
CA LEU A 434 -28.22 0.49 4.32
C LEU A 434 -29.44 -0.24 4.91
N VAL A 435 -30.66 0.18 4.55
CA VAL A 435 -31.92 -0.43 4.98
C VAL A 435 -32.03 -1.88 4.49
N SER A 436 -31.63 -2.17 3.24
CA SER A 436 -31.60 -3.52 2.69
C SER A 436 -30.57 -4.41 3.38
N TYR A 437 -29.36 -3.90 3.65
CA TYR A 437 -28.30 -4.63 4.36
C TYR A 437 -28.68 -5.05 5.79
N PHE A 438 -29.53 -4.25 6.43
CA PHE A 438 -30.14 -4.53 7.73
C PHE A 438 -31.60 -5.02 7.61
N CYS A 439 -32.02 -5.58 6.47
CA CYS A 439 -33.32 -6.25 6.41
C CYS A 439 -33.35 -7.52 7.29
N GLY A 440 -34.48 -7.79 7.94
CA GLY A 440 -34.70 -8.97 8.79
C GLY A 440 -34.51 -8.77 10.30
N TYR A 441 -33.71 -7.78 10.73
CA TYR A 441 -33.53 -7.43 12.15
C TYR A 441 -34.79 -6.79 12.76
N ASN A 442 -34.71 -6.32 14.00
CA ASN A 442 -35.82 -5.71 14.75
C ASN A 442 -37.00 -6.69 14.94
N SER A 443 -36.70 -7.99 14.99
CA SER A 443 -37.70 -9.08 14.96
C SER A 443 -38.53 -9.07 13.66
N GLY A 444 -37.88 -8.98 12.51
CA GLY A 444 -38.51 -8.97 11.19
C GLY A 444 -39.24 -7.67 10.81
N ARG A 445 -39.10 -6.59 11.59
CA ARG A 445 -39.71 -5.28 11.31
C ARG A 445 -38.79 -4.44 10.42
N GLY A 446 -39.37 -3.69 9.48
CA GLY A 446 -38.63 -2.80 8.59
C GLY A 446 -37.78 -1.78 9.35
N ILE A 447 -36.56 -1.52 8.86
CA ILE A 447 -35.60 -0.63 9.53
C ILE A 447 -36.10 0.83 9.50
N PRO A 448 -36.22 1.51 10.66
CA PRO A 448 -36.60 2.91 10.69
C PRO A 448 -35.56 3.80 10.02
N LEU A 449 -35.96 4.48 8.95
CA LEU A 449 -35.21 5.53 8.29
C LEU A 449 -35.71 6.90 8.76
N ILE A 450 -34.87 7.66 9.46
CA ILE A 450 -35.15 9.03 9.89
C ILE A 450 -34.35 9.98 9.00
N SER A 451 -35.04 10.85 8.24
CA SER A 451 -34.40 11.88 7.41
C SER A 451 -34.46 13.24 8.10
N ILE A 452 -33.31 13.88 8.26
CA ILE A 452 -33.12 15.17 8.91
C ILE A 452 -32.72 16.19 7.82
N PRO A 453 -33.53 17.23 7.54
CA PRO A 453 -33.23 18.18 6.47
C PRO A 453 -32.01 19.06 6.80
N GLY A 454 -31.20 19.36 5.78
CA GLY A 454 -30.08 20.30 5.86
C GLY A 454 -30.47 21.76 6.02
N THR A 455 -29.46 22.57 6.34
CA THR A 455 -29.56 24.03 6.52
C THR A 455 -28.59 24.80 5.63
N LEU A 456 -28.18 24.20 4.50
CA LEU A 456 -27.31 24.87 3.53
C LEU A 456 -28.08 25.96 2.78
N PHE A 457 -27.41 27.08 2.54
CA PHE A 457 -27.91 28.14 1.67
C PHE A 457 -27.95 27.66 0.20
N PRO A 458 -28.85 28.20 -0.64
CA PRO A 458 -28.92 27.81 -2.04
C PRO A 458 -27.60 28.09 -2.77
N VAL A 459 -27.14 27.10 -3.53
CA VAL A 459 -25.98 27.20 -4.41
C VAL A 459 -26.47 27.16 -5.85
N LYS A 460 -26.07 28.13 -6.68
CA LYS A 460 -26.33 28.06 -8.12
C LYS A 460 -25.27 27.22 -8.81
N GLU A 461 -25.71 26.24 -9.58
CA GLU A 461 -24.85 25.36 -10.38
C GLU A 461 -24.74 25.88 -11.83
N PHE A 462 -23.57 25.64 -12.43
CA PHE A 462 -23.24 25.92 -13.83
C PHE A 462 -22.32 24.80 -14.34
N PHE A 463 -22.45 24.43 -15.61
CA PHE A 463 -21.69 23.34 -16.24
C PHE A 463 -20.68 23.87 -17.28
N LEU A 464 -19.91 22.97 -17.90
CA LEU A 464 -18.84 23.33 -18.82
C LEU A 464 -19.31 24.26 -19.96
N GLU A 465 -20.48 23.99 -20.52
CA GLU A 465 -21.11 24.79 -21.58
C GLU A 465 -21.42 26.24 -21.12
N ASP A 466 -21.89 26.42 -19.88
CA ASP A 466 -22.10 27.75 -19.29
C ASP A 466 -20.75 28.47 -19.07
N VAL A 467 -19.74 27.74 -18.59
CA VAL A 467 -18.39 28.27 -18.33
C VAL A 467 -17.73 28.72 -19.64
N LEU A 468 -17.81 27.92 -20.69
CA LEU A 468 -17.30 28.26 -22.03
C LEU A 468 -18.06 29.45 -22.63
N GLY A 469 -19.38 29.51 -22.45
CA GLY A 469 -20.17 30.68 -22.87
C GLY A 469 -19.85 31.96 -22.10
N LYS A 470 -19.48 31.84 -20.82
CA LYS A 470 -19.18 32.99 -19.92
C LYS A 470 -17.74 33.51 -20.04
N VAL A 471 -16.78 32.63 -20.32
CA VAL A 471 -15.33 32.93 -20.31
C VAL A 471 -14.75 32.98 -21.72
N GLY A 472 -15.39 32.32 -22.69
CA GLY A 472 -14.80 31.98 -23.98
C GLY A 472 -14.11 30.61 -23.94
N ALA A 473 -13.74 30.10 -25.11
CA ALA A 473 -13.11 28.79 -25.26
C ALA A 473 -11.61 28.92 -25.55
N PRO A 474 -10.72 28.87 -24.52
CA PRO A 474 -9.28 28.86 -24.72
C PRO A 474 -8.82 27.54 -25.38
N ALA A 475 -7.66 27.54 -26.01
CA ALA A 475 -7.13 26.36 -26.71
C ALA A 475 -6.96 25.14 -25.79
N SER A 476 -6.65 25.34 -24.51
CA SER A 476 -6.56 24.27 -23.50
C SER A 476 -7.92 23.75 -23.00
N ALA A 477 -9.04 24.32 -23.46
CA ALA A 477 -10.36 23.72 -23.31
C ALA A 477 -10.71 22.74 -24.47
N ALA A 478 -9.83 22.53 -25.45
CA ALA A 478 -10.02 21.53 -26.51
C ALA A 478 -10.29 20.10 -25.99
N PRO A 479 -9.69 19.62 -24.88
CA PRO A 479 -10.11 18.36 -24.23
C PRO A 479 -11.59 18.36 -23.87
N ALA A 480 -12.04 19.39 -23.15
CA ALA A 480 -13.38 19.51 -22.63
C ALA A 480 -14.43 19.72 -23.76
N MET A 481 -14.09 20.51 -24.78
CA MET A 481 -14.93 20.70 -25.97
C MET A 481 -15.15 19.41 -26.78
N ARG A 482 -14.22 18.44 -26.75
CA ARG A 482 -14.42 17.13 -27.40
C ARG A 482 -15.48 16.29 -26.70
N LEU A 483 -15.63 16.41 -25.38
CA LEU A 483 -16.70 15.73 -24.64
C LEU A 483 -18.08 16.22 -25.11
N VAL A 484 -18.25 17.54 -25.26
CA VAL A 484 -19.46 18.17 -25.81
C VAL A 484 -19.69 17.77 -27.28
N ALA A 485 -18.62 17.63 -28.08
CA ALA A 485 -18.73 17.28 -29.49
C ALA A 485 -19.13 15.81 -29.74
N ASN A 486 -18.59 14.87 -28.96
CA ASN A 486 -18.88 13.43 -29.14
C ASN A 486 -20.35 13.09 -28.83
N GLN A 487 -20.98 13.78 -27.87
CA GLN A 487 -22.39 13.53 -27.52
C GLN A 487 -23.35 13.78 -28.68
N LYS A 488 -23.07 14.76 -29.56
CA LYS A 488 -23.86 15.01 -30.78
C LYS A 488 -23.84 13.88 -31.80
N ARG A 489 -23.06 12.82 -31.57
CA ARG A 489 -23.08 11.57 -32.36
C ARG A 489 -23.70 10.39 -31.61
N GLY A 490 -23.85 10.46 -30.28
CA GLY A 490 -24.40 9.36 -29.47
C GLY A 490 -25.91 9.39 -29.34
N THR A 491 -26.54 10.57 -29.44
CA THR A 491 -27.98 10.78 -29.19
C THR A 491 -28.92 10.18 -30.23
N GLU A 492 -28.43 9.48 -31.25
CA GLU A 492 -29.25 8.86 -32.30
C GLU A 492 -29.47 7.34 -32.11
N GLN A 493 -28.90 6.69 -31.09
CA GLN A 493 -28.89 5.21 -30.99
C GLN A 493 -29.27 4.56 -29.64
N SER A 494 -29.64 5.31 -28.58
CA SER A 494 -29.95 4.71 -27.27
C SER A 494 -31.33 5.08 -26.69
N THR A 495 -32.35 4.29 -27.04
CA THR A 495 -33.65 4.27 -26.32
C THR A 495 -33.79 2.97 -25.52
N GLY A 496 -33.33 2.97 -24.27
CA GLY A 496 -33.44 1.84 -23.34
C GLY A 496 -33.24 2.27 -21.89
N ALA A 497 -33.98 1.67 -20.95
CA ALA A 497 -33.95 2.07 -19.54
C ALA A 497 -32.80 1.40 -18.77
N PRO A 498 -32.07 2.11 -17.89
CA PRO A 498 -30.92 1.56 -17.17
C PRO A 498 -31.33 0.73 -15.95
N GLY A 499 -30.93 -0.54 -15.93
CA GLY A 499 -30.90 -1.38 -14.72
C GLY A 499 -29.65 -1.12 -13.86
N ALA A 500 -29.66 -1.55 -12.60
CA ALA A 500 -28.62 -1.21 -11.62
C ALA A 500 -27.20 -1.65 -12.02
N GLU A 501 -27.07 -2.81 -12.67
CA GLU A 501 -25.81 -3.37 -13.19
C GLU A 501 -25.16 -2.48 -14.27
N GLY A 502 -25.98 -1.73 -15.00
CA GLY A 502 -25.54 -0.85 -16.09
C GLY A 502 -24.60 0.27 -15.63
N ASN A 503 -24.61 0.67 -14.36
CA ASN A 503 -23.79 1.77 -13.87
C ASN A 503 -22.27 1.46 -13.91
N ALA A 504 -21.87 0.21 -13.69
CA ALA A 504 -20.47 -0.20 -13.78
C ALA A 504 -19.99 -0.23 -15.24
N ALA A 505 -20.81 -0.82 -16.13
CA ALA A 505 -20.54 -0.83 -17.57
C ALA A 505 -20.51 0.58 -18.16
N LEU A 506 -21.45 1.45 -17.79
CA LEU A 506 -21.50 2.86 -18.22
C LEU A 506 -20.30 3.65 -17.69
N TYR A 507 -19.85 3.41 -16.46
CA TYR A 507 -18.62 4.02 -15.95
C TYR A 507 -17.40 3.58 -16.77
N GLU A 508 -17.26 2.28 -17.08
CA GLU A 508 -16.17 1.77 -17.92
C GLU A 508 -16.29 2.20 -19.41
N GLN A 509 -17.49 2.48 -19.93
CA GLN A 509 -17.71 3.06 -21.27
C GLN A 509 -17.41 4.57 -21.32
N LEU A 510 -17.86 5.35 -20.33
CA LEU A 510 -17.48 6.76 -20.19
C LEU A 510 -15.95 6.86 -20.04
N LYS A 511 -15.36 5.95 -19.26
CA LYS A 511 -13.92 5.80 -19.12
C LYS A 511 -13.26 5.41 -20.45
N SER A 512 -13.73 4.45 -21.24
CA SER A 512 -13.10 4.17 -22.55
C SER A 512 -13.17 5.39 -23.47
N VAL A 513 -14.32 6.05 -23.63
CA VAL A 513 -14.44 7.28 -24.44
C VAL A 513 -13.50 8.40 -23.95
N VAL A 514 -13.35 8.56 -22.63
CA VAL A 514 -12.53 9.60 -21.99
C VAL A 514 -11.04 9.21 -21.88
N PHE A 515 -10.67 7.94 -22.01
CA PHE A 515 -9.30 7.43 -21.78
C PHE A 515 -8.66 6.86 -23.07
N ASP A 516 -9.44 6.54 -24.11
CA ASP A 516 -8.95 6.19 -25.46
C ASP A 516 -8.78 7.43 -26.37
N THR A 517 -9.27 8.60 -25.92
CA THR A 517 -9.14 9.90 -26.61
C THR A 517 -7.94 10.72 -26.10
N PHE A 518 -7.39 10.37 -24.93
CA PHE A 518 -6.31 11.07 -24.24
C PHE A 518 -5.29 10.02 -23.77
N ASP A 519 -4.00 10.17 -24.12
CA ASP A 519 -2.99 9.11 -24.03
C ASP A 519 -2.65 8.72 -22.57
N ARG A 520 -3.50 7.86 -22.00
CA ARG A 520 -3.47 7.26 -20.65
C ARG A 520 -3.45 8.20 -19.43
N ASP A 521 -3.24 9.51 -19.58
CA ASP A 521 -3.31 10.47 -18.46
C ASP A 521 -4.59 11.33 -18.45
N VAL A 522 -5.44 11.03 -17.46
CA VAL A 522 -6.70 11.70 -17.14
C VAL A 522 -6.46 13.07 -16.47
N GLU A 523 -5.31 13.27 -15.81
CA GLU A 523 -4.94 14.59 -15.23
C GLU A 523 -4.64 15.63 -16.34
N GLY A 524 -4.43 15.17 -17.58
CA GLY A 524 -4.39 15.99 -18.80
C GLY A 524 -5.75 16.55 -19.28
N LEU A 525 -6.88 16.10 -18.72
CA LEU A 525 -8.21 16.66 -19.04
C LEU A 525 -8.45 18.04 -18.41
N VAL A 526 -7.75 18.37 -17.32
CA VAL A 526 -7.97 19.59 -16.54
C VAL A 526 -7.70 20.82 -17.43
N PRO A 527 -8.70 21.66 -17.75
CA PRO A 527 -8.53 22.74 -18.72
C PRO A 527 -7.86 23.95 -18.06
N TYR A 528 -6.53 23.88 -17.90
CA TYR A 528 -5.76 24.72 -16.98
C TYR A 528 -5.95 26.23 -17.17
N ASP A 529 -6.06 26.72 -18.40
CA ASP A 529 -6.27 28.16 -18.64
C ASP A 529 -7.74 28.55 -18.43
N LEU A 530 -8.71 27.69 -18.81
CA LEU A 530 -10.13 27.92 -18.50
C LEU A 530 -10.37 28.06 -16.99
N VAL A 531 -9.66 27.30 -16.16
CA VAL A 531 -9.68 27.47 -14.69
C VAL A 531 -9.12 28.84 -14.28
N CYS A 532 -7.99 29.26 -14.87
CA CYS A 532 -7.37 30.55 -14.55
C CYS A 532 -8.23 31.75 -14.99
N ASP A 533 -8.84 31.66 -16.17
CA ASP A 533 -9.70 32.68 -16.75
C ASP A 533 -11.07 32.73 -16.05
N LEU A 534 -11.61 31.58 -15.60
CA LEU A 534 -12.79 31.54 -14.73
C LEU A 534 -12.50 32.15 -13.34
N ILE A 535 -11.34 31.87 -12.74
CA ILE A 535 -10.90 32.51 -11.49
C ILE A 535 -10.80 34.03 -11.67
N LYS A 536 -10.25 34.50 -12.81
CA LYS A 536 -10.23 35.93 -13.16
C LYS A 536 -11.64 36.50 -13.30
N LYS A 537 -12.51 35.82 -14.05
CA LYS A 537 -13.90 36.23 -14.31
C LYS A 537 -14.71 36.36 -13.01
N ILE A 538 -14.54 35.43 -12.07
CA ILE A 538 -15.12 35.52 -10.71
C ILE A 538 -14.48 36.67 -9.93
N HIS A 539 -13.16 36.86 -10.01
CA HIS A 539 -12.44 37.90 -9.30
C HIS A 539 -12.89 39.32 -9.69
N ASP A 540 -13.13 39.53 -10.99
CA ASP A 540 -13.58 40.78 -11.61
C ASP A 540 -15.10 41.05 -11.39
N GLU A 541 -15.94 40.01 -11.31
CA GLU A 541 -17.41 40.16 -11.16
C GLU A 541 -17.94 40.13 -9.71
N SER A 542 -17.23 39.47 -8.78
CA SER A 542 -17.74 39.30 -7.40
C SER A 542 -17.74 40.61 -6.60
N ARG A 543 -18.82 40.80 -5.83
CA ARG A 543 -19.13 42.04 -5.10
C ARG A 543 -18.18 42.32 -3.94
N SER A 544 -17.50 41.29 -3.40
CA SER A 544 -16.60 41.43 -2.26
C SER A 544 -15.36 40.56 -2.41
N ARG A 545 -14.19 41.15 -2.15
CA ARG A 545 -12.91 40.42 -2.15
C ARG A 545 -12.78 39.43 -0.97
N ALA A 546 -13.64 39.53 0.04
CA ALA A 546 -13.70 38.56 1.13
C ALA A 546 -14.41 37.24 0.74
N GLU A 547 -15.03 37.15 -0.45
CA GLU A 547 -15.66 35.94 -0.96
C GLU A 547 -14.60 35.03 -1.60
N SER A 548 -14.27 33.93 -0.92
CA SER A 548 -13.16 33.07 -1.31
C SER A 548 -13.56 31.98 -2.32
N ILE A 549 -12.59 31.57 -3.13
CA ILE A 549 -12.74 30.56 -4.18
C ILE A 549 -12.05 29.26 -3.73
N LEU A 550 -12.74 28.13 -3.84
CA LEU A 550 -12.21 26.78 -3.68
C LEU A 550 -12.17 26.07 -5.04
N VAL A 551 -11.06 25.45 -5.39
CA VAL A 551 -10.87 24.74 -6.66
C VAL A 551 -10.50 23.29 -6.39
N PHE A 552 -11.36 22.34 -6.78
CA PHE A 552 -11.11 20.91 -6.66
C PHE A 552 -10.36 20.39 -7.90
N LEU A 553 -9.21 19.77 -7.67
CA LEU A 553 -8.26 19.27 -8.66
C LEU A 553 -7.86 17.83 -8.31
N PRO A 554 -7.49 16.99 -9.30
CA PRO A 554 -7.16 15.59 -9.04
C PRO A 554 -5.90 15.41 -8.18
N GLY A 555 -4.84 16.19 -8.42
CA GLY A 555 -3.55 15.98 -7.77
C GLY A 555 -2.61 17.19 -7.76
N TRP A 556 -1.41 16.95 -7.23
CA TRP A 556 -0.37 17.97 -7.05
C TRP A 556 0.14 18.58 -8.36
N ALA A 557 0.13 17.83 -9.47
CA ALA A 557 0.57 18.34 -10.76
C ALA A 557 -0.42 19.39 -11.30
N ALA A 558 -1.73 19.10 -11.21
CA ALA A 558 -2.78 20.07 -11.52
C ALA A 558 -2.73 21.31 -10.60
N ILE A 559 -2.62 21.13 -9.27
CA ILE A 559 -2.49 22.22 -8.29
C ILE A 559 -1.29 23.12 -8.62
N SER A 560 -0.11 22.53 -8.85
CA SER A 560 1.12 23.26 -9.15
C SER A 560 1.03 24.01 -10.48
N SER A 561 0.38 23.41 -11.49
CA SER A 561 0.21 24.01 -12.81
C SER A 561 -0.66 25.27 -12.75
N ILE A 562 -1.80 25.21 -12.07
CA ILE A 562 -2.69 26.37 -11.89
C ILE A 562 -2.05 27.42 -10.99
N ALA A 563 -1.42 27.01 -9.87
CA ALA A 563 -0.70 27.94 -8.99
C ALA A 563 0.37 28.73 -9.74
N ASN A 564 1.14 28.09 -10.63
CA ASN A 564 2.20 28.74 -11.41
C ASN A 564 1.67 29.60 -12.57
N ARG A 565 0.53 29.24 -13.19
CA ARG A 565 -0.16 30.10 -14.17
C ARG A 565 -0.72 31.36 -13.50
N LEU A 566 -1.46 31.19 -12.40
CA LEU A 566 -2.01 32.31 -11.61
C LEU A 566 -0.90 33.24 -11.08
N LYS A 567 0.20 32.73 -10.53
CA LYS A 567 1.35 33.54 -10.07
C LYS A 567 2.02 34.38 -11.17
N ARG A 568 1.86 34.01 -12.45
CA ARG A 568 2.37 34.74 -13.62
C ARG A 568 1.36 35.74 -14.18
N SER A 569 0.11 35.76 -13.70
CA SER A 569 -0.90 36.71 -14.16
C SER A 569 -0.65 38.11 -13.59
N GLN A 570 -1.16 39.15 -14.28
CA GLN A 570 -1.03 40.53 -13.80
C GLN A 570 -1.82 40.77 -12.50
N PHE A 571 -2.95 40.08 -12.30
CA PHE A 571 -3.82 40.20 -11.12
C PHE A 571 -3.37 39.33 -9.94
N ALA A 572 -2.27 38.57 -10.06
CA ALA A 572 -1.69 37.77 -8.97
C ALA A 572 -1.42 38.59 -7.69
N ARG A 573 -1.15 39.90 -7.84
CA ARG A 573 -0.93 40.85 -6.74
C ARG A 573 -2.16 41.13 -5.89
N GLU A 574 -3.34 40.70 -6.33
CA GLU A 574 -4.63 40.83 -5.63
C GLU A 574 -5.15 39.47 -5.10
N LEU A 575 -4.39 38.39 -5.25
CA LEU A 575 -4.75 37.04 -4.84
C LEU A 575 -3.93 36.55 -3.64
N SER A 576 -4.59 35.89 -2.70
CA SER A 576 -3.95 35.00 -1.73
C SER A 576 -4.11 33.56 -2.24
N ILE A 577 -3.16 33.12 -3.07
CA ILE A 577 -3.16 31.77 -3.66
C ILE A 577 -2.61 30.80 -2.62
N LEU A 578 -3.46 29.90 -2.13
CA LEU A 578 -3.11 28.85 -1.18
C LEU A 578 -3.26 27.48 -1.85
N MET A 579 -2.34 26.57 -1.56
CA MET A 579 -2.41 25.18 -2.00
C MET A 579 -2.85 24.32 -0.81
N LEU A 580 -3.67 23.30 -1.04
CA LEU A 580 -4.19 22.40 -0.02
C LEU A 580 -4.11 20.95 -0.51
N HIS A 581 -2.95 20.32 -0.27
CA HIS A 581 -2.68 18.94 -0.63
C HIS A 581 -2.23 18.16 0.61
N SER A 582 -2.51 16.86 0.66
CA SER A 582 -2.25 16.05 1.86
C SER A 582 -0.76 15.89 2.21
N SER A 583 0.14 16.21 1.28
CA SER A 583 1.61 16.22 1.48
C SER A 583 2.18 17.58 1.90
N LEU A 584 1.35 18.60 2.09
CA LEU A 584 1.80 19.88 2.65
C LEU A 584 1.98 19.76 4.17
N THR A 585 2.81 20.63 4.73
CA THR A 585 3.03 20.67 6.18
C THR A 585 1.75 21.09 6.90
N THR A 586 1.56 20.67 8.17
CA THR A 586 0.34 21.02 8.93
C THR A 586 0.12 22.52 9.04
N ALA A 587 1.21 23.29 9.17
CA ALA A 587 1.15 24.76 9.23
C ALA A 587 0.66 25.37 7.90
N GLU A 588 1.07 24.83 6.74
CA GLU A 588 0.57 25.29 5.44
C GLU A 588 -0.90 24.92 5.23
N GLN A 589 -1.30 23.70 5.61
CA GLN A 589 -2.70 23.28 5.55
C GLN A 589 -3.59 24.18 6.41
N GLN A 590 -3.13 24.63 7.59
CA GLN A 590 -3.89 25.50 8.48
C GLN A 590 -4.13 26.92 7.90
N ARG A 591 -3.26 27.43 7.03
CA ARG A 591 -3.41 28.77 6.42
C ARG A 591 -4.69 28.96 5.60
N VAL A 592 -5.39 27.87 5.23
CA VAL A 592 -6.66 27.97 4.49
C VAL A 592 -7.83 28.43 5.36
N PHE A 593 -7.73 28.28 6.69
CA PHE A 593 -8.73 28.78 7.65
C PHE A 593 -8.62 30.29 7.89
N ASP A 594 -7.44 30.89 7.65
CA ASP A 594 -7.24 32.32 7.78
C ASP A 594 -8.11 33.10 6.77
N ARG A 595 -8.70 34.20 7.22
CA ARG A 595 -9.41 35.12 6.31
C ARG A 595 -8.42 35.87 5.41
N PRO A 596 -8.78 36.17 4.14
CA PRO A 596 -7.91 36.93 3.26
C PRO A 596 -7.54 38.30 3.85
N PRO A 597 -6.29 38.79 3.65
CA PRO A 597 -5.93 40.17 3.95
C PRO A 597 -6.83 41.16 3.20
N LYS A 598 -7.04 42.36 3.76
CA LYS A 598 -7.90 43.38 3.15
C LYS A 598 -7.50 43.65 1.68
N ASN A 599 -8.51 43.69 0.81
CA ASN A 599 -8.43 43.84 -0.66
C ASN A 599 -7.94 42.61 -1.46
N TYR A 600 -7.38 41.59 -0.81
CA TYR A 600 -7.01 40.33 -1.46
C TYR A 600 -8.20 39.38 -1.54
N ARG A 601 -8.28 38.55 -2.59
CA ARG A 601 -9.18 37.39 -2.66
C ARG A 601 -8.41 36.11 -2.37
N LYS A 602 -8.87 35.27 -1.43
CA LYS A 602 -8.26 33.94 -1.20
C LYS A 602 -8.76 32.95 -2.25
N VAL A 603 -7.81 32.19 -2.81
CA VAL A 603 -8.03 31.14 -3.80
C VAL A 603 -7.34 29.88 -3.29
N VAL A 604 -8.11 28.86 -2.93
CA VAL A 604 -7.64 27.60 -2.37
C VAL A 604 -7.65 26.53 -3.47
N LEU A 605 -6.47 26.02 -3.84
CA LEU A 605 -6.30 24.96 -4.83
C LEU A 605 -6.13 23.62 -4.10
N ALA A 606 -7.14 22.76 -4.15
CA ALA A 606 -7.28 21.60 -3.27
C ALA A 606 -7.56 20.28 -4.01
N THR A 607 -7.29 19.16 -3.33
CA THR A 607 -7.88 17.85 -3.68
C THR A 607 -9.13 17.56 -2.84
N SER A 608 -9.65 16.34 -2.88
CA SER A 608 -10.76 15.84 -2.05
C SER A 608 -10.56 16.01 -0.53
N ILE A 609 -9.37 16.38 -0.05
CA ILE A 609 -9.13 16.78 1.35
C ILE A 609 -10.06 17.93 1.83
N ALA A 610 -10.55 18.78 0.91
CA ALA A 610 -11.53 19.83 1.20
C ALA A 610 -13.00 19.39 1.09
N GLU A 611 -13.26 18.15 0.65
CA GLU A 611 -14.60 17.67 0.27
C GLU A 611 -15.45 17.24 1.47
N THR A 612 -14.83 16.55 2.44
CA THR A 612 -15.42 16.18 3.73
C THR A 612 -14.71 16.87 4.90
N SER A 613 -13.41 16.60 5.06
CA SER A 613 -12.63 16.79 6.29
C SER A 613 -12.32 18.23 6.74
N ILE A 614 -12.40 19.23 5.85
CA ILE A 614 -11.92 20.60 6.15
C ILE A 614 -13.02 21.64 5.92
N THR A 615 -13.36 22.41 6.96
CA THR A 615 -14.41 23.45 6.93
C THR A 615 -13.80 24.84 6.76
N ILE A 616 -13.92 25.42 5.56
CA ILE A 616 -13.48 26.79 5.26
C ILE A 616 -14.73 27.66 5.11
N ASP A 617 -14.96 28.55 6.08
CA ASP A 617 -16.25 29.22 6.24
C ASP A 617 -16.50 30.35 5.21
N ASP A 618 -15.45 30.94 4.65
CA ASP A 618 -15.52 32.06 3.70
C ASP A 618 -15.56 31.64 2.22
N ILE A 619 -15.74 30.34 1.92
CA ILE A 619 -15.95 29.85 0.55
C ILE A 619 -17.35 30.19 0.07
N VAL A 620 -17.41 30.87 -1.08
CA VAL A 620 -18.66 31.28 -1.75
C VAL A 620 -18.68 30.76 -3.20
N TYR A 621 -17.51 30.53 -3.78
CA TYR A 621 -17.33 30.02 -5.13
C TYR A 621 -16.58 28.70 -5.11
N VAL A 622 -17.15 27.67 -5.72
CA VAL A 622 -16.50 26.38 -5.97
C VAL A 622 -16.30 26.20 -7.47
N ILE A 623 -15.09 25.78 -7.85
CA ILE A 623 -14.77 25.29 -9.19
C ILE A 623 -14.40 23.81 -9.05
N ASP A 624 -15.15 22.93 -9.69
CA ASP A 624 -14.98 21.49 -9.62
C ASP A 624 -14.49 20.95 -10.97
N SER A 625 -13.29 20.36 -11.00
CA SER A 625 -12.76 19.71 -12.20
C SER A 625 -13.50 18.43 -12.59
N GLY A 626 -14.41 17.91 -11.76
CA GLY A 626 -15.10 16.64 -11.99
C GLY A 626 -14.21 15.42 -11.81
N LEU A 627 -12.97 15.62 -11.34
CA LEU A 627 -11.94 14.59 -11.19
C LEU A 627 -11.48 14.46 -9.74
N MET A 628 -10.89 13.29 -9.44
CA MET A 628 -10.08 13.03 -8.25
C MET A 628 -8.93 12.07 -8.61
N LYS A 629 -8.00 11.83 -7.68
CA LYS A 629 -6.98 10.79 -7.81
C LYS A 629 -7.12 9.82 -6.64
N GLY A 630 -7.24 8.52 -6.94
CA GLY A 630 -7.59 7.49 -5.98
C GLY A 630 -6.80 6.21 -6.19
N THR A 631 -6.73 5.40 -5.14
CA THR A 631 -6.20 4.04 -5.18
C THR A 631 -7.20 3.10 -5.83
N SER A 632 -6.75 2.40 -6.87
CA SER A 632 -7.44 1.27 -7.49
C SER A 632 -6.54 0.04 -7.38
N TYR A 633 -6.94 -0.96 -6.62
CA TYR A 633 -6.35 -2.29 -6.65
C TYR A 633 -6.83 -3.05 -7.89
N ASP A 634 -5.88 -3.59 -8.66
CA ASP A 634 -6.14 -4.64 -9.65
C ASP A 634 -5.95 -6.00 -8.95
N PRO A 635 -7.03 -6.76 -8.72
CA PRO A 635 -6.94 -8.03 -8.01
C PRO A 635 -6.32 -9.13 -8.87
N ILE A 636 -6.61 -9.17 -10.18
CA ILE A 636 -6.05 -10.15 -11.12
C ILE A 636 -4.54 -9.91 -11.24
N GLY A 637 -4.15 -8.65 -11.46
CA GLY A 637 -2.76 -8.24 -11.52
C GLY A 637 -2.06 -8.12 -10.16
N ASN A 638 -2.71 -8.42 -9.04
CA ASN A 638 -2.27 -8.16 -7.65
C ASN A 638 -1.39 -6.89 -7.56
N THR A 639 -1.96 -5.74 -7.94
CA THR A 639 -1.23 -4.47 -8.10
C THR A 639 -2.11 -3.27 -7.75
N SER A 640 -1.74 -2.55 -6.69
CA SER A 640 -2.28 -1.21 -6.42
C SER A 640 -1.82 -0.20 -7.47
N ALA A 641 -2.69 0.71 -7.89
CA ALA A 641 -2.38 1.81 -8.81
C ALA A 641 -2.99 3.13 -8.32
N LEU A 642 -2.28 4.25 -8.54
CA LEU A 642 -2.79 5.60 -8.23
C LEU A 642 -3.22 6.32 -9.52
N LYS A 643 -4.51 6.19 -9.87
CA LYS A 643 -5.07 6.70 -11.12
C LYS A 643 -5.96 7.92 -10.86
N ALA A 644 -5.98 8.85 -11.82
CA ALA A 644 -6.99 9.91 -11.83
C ALA A 644 -8.28 9.37 -12.46
N THR A 645 -9.43 9.72 -11.88
CA THR A 645 -10.75 9.22 -12.27
C THR A 645 -11.77 10.34 -12.23
N LEU A 646 -12.90 10.13 -12.92
CA LEU A 646 -14.13 10.89 -12.66
C LEU A 646 -14.60 10.67 -11.22
N ILE A 647 -15.36 11.63 -10.71
CA ILE A 647 -16.05 11.54 -9.41
C ILE A 647 -17.43 10.89 -9.53
N GLY A 648 -18.01 10.44 -8.41
CA GLY A 648 -19.44 10.13 -8.34
C GLY A 648 -20.28 11.39 -8.11
N LYS A 649 -21.58 11.35 -8.44
CA LYS A 649 -22.50 12.48 -8.20
C LYS A 649 -22.52 12.93 -6.74
N ALA A 650 -22.43 11.99 -5.79
CA ALA A 650 -22.35 12.29 -4.37
C ALA A 650 -21.16 13.21 -4.02
N ASN A 651 -20.00 12.99 -4.62
CA ASN A 651 -18.82 13.86 -4.46
C ASN A 651 -19.12 15.27 -5.01
N GLY A 652 -19.71 15.36 -6.20
CA GLY A 652 -20.10 16.64 -6.82
C GLY A 652 -21.07 17.43 -5.94
N VAL A 653 -22.08 16.77 -5.37
CA VAL A 653 -23.03 17.37 -4.40
C VAL A 653 -22.34 17.86 -3.13
N GLN A 654 -21.36 17.12 -2.60
CA GLN A 654 -20.56 17.55 -1.44
C GLN A 654 -19.65 18.75 -1.76
N ARG A 655 -18.97 18.73 -2.91
CA ARG A 655 -18.13 19.84 -3.41
C ARG A 655 -18.96 21.11 -3.55
N ARG A 656 -20.10 21.02 -4.23
CA ARG A 656 -21.10 22.10 -4.33
C ARG A 656 -21.53 22.60 -2.95
N GLY A 657 -21.79 21.67 -2.02
CA GLY A 657 -22.15 21.98 -0.63
C GLY A 657 -21.12 22.80 0.16
N ARG A 658 -19.87 22.91 -0.31
CA ARG A 658 -18.84 23.79 0.29
C ARG A 658 -19.11 25.28 -0.01
N ALA A 659 -19.84 25.62 -1.08
CA ALA A 659 -20.20 27.00 -1.41
C ALA A 659 -21.42 27.55 -0.62
N GLY A 660 -22.28 26.67 -0.11
CA GLY A 660 -23.57 27.02 0.52
C GLY A 660 -23.55 27.12 2.04
N ARG A 661 -22.38 27.33 2.66
CA ARG A 661 -22.20 27.15 4.12
C ARG A 661 -22.57 28.36 4.96
N CYS A 662 -22.15 29.57 4.54
CA CYS A 662 -22.37 30.79 5.31
C CYS A 662 -23.24 31.84 4.60
N GLN A 663 -23.42 31.72 3.28
CA GLN A 663 -24.37 32.48 2.48
C GLN A 663 -24.67 31.73 1.18
N ALA A 664 -25.56 32.26 0.34
CA ALA A 664 -25.82 31.72 -0.99
C ALA A 664 -24.56 31.75 -1.87
N GLY A 665 -24.28 30.66 -2.59
CA GLY A 665 -23.02 30.42 -3.28
C GLY A 665 -23.16 30.03 -4.75
N VAL A 666 -22.04 29.75 -5.40
CA VAL A 666 -21.99 29.30 -6.81
C VAL A 666 -21.02 28.14 -6.97
N CYS A 667 -21.41 27.10 -7.72
CA CYS A 667 -20.57 25.99 -8.12
C CYS A 667 -20.45 25.92 -9.65
N TYR A 668 -19.23 25.75 -10.14
CA TYR A 668 -18.90 25.58 -11.56
C TYR A 668 -18.30 24.19 -11.77
N HIS A 669 -19.06 23.27 -12.38
CA HIS A 669 -18.56 21.95 -12.74
C HIS A 669 -17.96 22.01 -14.15
N LEU A 670 -16.74 21.51 -14.33
CA LEU A 670 -16.00 21.55 -15.61
C LEU A 670 -16.23 20.32 -16.49
N LEU A 671 -17.32 19.60 -16.24
CA LEU A 671 -17.86 18.54 -17.10
C LEU A 671 -19.09 19.08 -17.85
N PRO A 672 -19.39 18.59 -19.07
CA PRO A 672 -20.69 18.84 -19.70
C PRO A 672 -21.83 18.41 -18.78
N LYS A 673 -22.96 19.14 -18.75
CA LYS A 673 -24.07 18.80 -17.85
C LYS A 673 -24.53 17.35 -18.01
N THR A 674 -24.74 16.94 -19.25
CA THR A 674 -25.06 15.56 -19.65
C THR A 674 -24.06 14.53 -19.13
N VAL A 675 -22.74 14.77 -19.22
CA VAL A 675 -21.74 13.84 -18.65
C VAL A 675 -21.87 13.77 -17.13
N TYR A 676 -22.16 14.90 -16.46
CA TYR A 676 -22.40 14.94 -15.02
C TYR A 676 -23.71 14.23 -14.61
N ASP A 677 -24.76 14.38 -15.42
CA ASP A 677 -26.05 13.71 -15.27
C ASP A 677 -25.96 12.20 -15.60
N ASP A 678 -24.93 11.75 -16.31
CA ASP A 678 -24.61 10.33 -16.57
C ASP A 678 -23.62 9.72 -15.56
N LEU A 679 -22.99 10.51 -14.66
CA LEU A 679 -22.06 9.99 -13.65
C LEU A 679 -22.74 8.96 -12.72
N PRO A 680 -21.99 7.95 -12.23
CA PRO A 680 -22.51 7.03 -11.22
C PRO A 680 -22.86 7.80 -9.93
N GLY A 681 -23.92 7.38 -9.24
CA GLY A 681 -24.37 8.04 -8.01
C GLY A 681 -23.29 8.10 -6.93
N PHE A 682 -22.53 7.02 -6.80
CA PHE A 682 -21.47 6.80 -5.83
C PHE A 682 -20.28 6.10 -6.51
N LEU A 683 -19.08 6.27 -5.96
CA LEU A 683 -17.90 5.51 -6.38
C LEU A 683 -17.91 4.11 -5.71
N PRO A 684 -17.19 3.11 -6.26
CA PRO A 684 -17.03 1.82 -5.62
C PRO A 684 -16.45 1.93 -4.19
N PRO A 685 -17.04 1.24 -3.19
CA PRO A 685 -16.55 1.18 -1.81
C PRO A 685 -15.08 0.76 -1.72
N GLU A 686 -14.35 1.26 -0.73
CA GLU A 686 -12.91 0.99 -0.61
C GLU A 686 -12.62 -0.51 -0.47
N ILE A 687 -13.47 -1.25 0.25
CA ILE A 687 -13.35 -2.70 0.47
C ILE A 687 -13.36 -3.53 -0.83
N VAL A 688 -13.89 -2.99 -1.94
CA VAL A 688 -13.92 -3.64 -3.26
C VAL A 688 -12.67 -3.32 -4.11
N ARG A 689 -11.91 -2.26 -3.75
CA ARG A 689 -10.82 -1.71 -4.58
C ARG A 689 -9.50 -1.46 -3.82
N CYS A 690 -9.32 -2.08 -2.66
CA CYS A 690 -8.11 -1.98 -1.84
C CYS A 690 -7.65 -3.38 -1.38
N PRO A 691 -6.35 -3.55 -1.08
CA PRO A 691 -5.83 -4.75 -0.41
C PRO A 691 -6.50 -4.98 0.97
N LEU A 692 -6.58 -6.25 1.40
CA LEU A 692 -7.43 -6.69 2.52
C LEU A 692 -6.66 -7.39 3.66
N GLU A 693 -5.33 -7.28 3.71
CA GLU A 693 -4.49 -8.02 4.66
C GLU A 693 -4.80 -7.68 6.13
N GLU A 694 -4.98 -6.39 6.46
CA GLU A 694 -5.37 -6.00 7.83
C GLU A 694 -6.83 -6.41 8.16
N VAL A 695 -7.72 -6.50 7.16
CA VAL A 695 -9.11 -6.95 7.33
C VAL A 695 -9.16 -8.46 7.61
N CYS A 696 -8.51 -9.27 6.77
CA CYS A 696 -8.45 -10.71 6.94
C CYS A 696 -7.79 -11.10 8.28
N LEU A 697 -6.71 -10.41 8.67
CA LEU A 697 -6.07 -10.64 9.97
C LEU A 697 -7.01 -10.32 11.14
N GLN A 698 -7.65 -9.15 11.16
CA GLN A 698 -8.61 -8.78 12.21
C GLN A 698 -9.83 -9.70 12.23
N LEU A 699 -10.30 -10.15 11.06
CA LEU A 699 -11.41 -11.09 10.92
C LEU A 699 -11.11 -12.42 11.59
N LYS A 700 -9.98 -13.08 11.27
CA LYS A 700 -9.57 -14.35 11.90
C LYS A 700 -9.22 -14.22 13.38
N ALA A 701 -9.04 -12.99 13.87
CA ALA A 701 -8.88 -12.69 15.28
C ALA A 701 -10.22 -12.68 16.05
N ILE A 702 -11.35 -12.46 15.35
CA ILE A 702 -12.71 -12.44 15.90
C ILE A 702 -13.41 -13.78 15.63
N GLU A 703 -13.43 -14.20 14.37
CA GLU A 703 -14.04 -15.43 13.87
C GLU A 703 -12.94 -16.36 13.36
N SER A 704 -12.43 -17.23 14.24
CA SER A 704 -11.34 -18.14 13.91
C SER A 704 -11.76 -19.38 13.12
N SER A 705 -13.06 -19.71 13.06
CA SER A 705 -13.56 -20.99 12.52
C SER A 705 -13.91 -20.95 11.02
N GLN A 706 -14.41 -19.81 10.53
CA GLN A 706 -14.84 -19.66 9.13
C GLN A 706 -13.68 -19.17 8.25
N LYS A 707 -13.78 -19.37 6.93
CA LYS A 707 -12.82 -18.78 5.97
C LYS A 707 -13.11 -17.30 5.70
N CYS A 708 -12.07 -16.50 5.44
CA CYS A 708 -12.19 -15.06 5.19
C CYS A 708 -13.23 -14.74 4.09
N ALA A 709 -13.19 -15.46 2.96
CA ALA A 709 -14.14 -15.28 1.86
C ALA A 709 -15.60 -15.58 2.26
N GLN A 710 -15.84 -16.55 3.17
CA GLN A 710 -17.19 -16.93 3.61
C GLN A 710 -17.84 -15.87 4.53
N VAL A 711 -17.05 -15.08 5.24
CA VAL A 711 -17.55 -13.98 6.08
C VAL A 711 -17.61 -12.67 5.30
N LEU A 712 -16.58 -12.37 4.49
CA LEU A 712 -16.52 -11.15 3.68
C LEU A 712 -17.54 -11.13 2.54
N SER A 713 -17.99 -12.28 2.03
CA SER A 713 -19.15 -12.35 1.12
C SER A 713 -20.44 -11.79 1.73
N ARG A 714 -20.53 -11.73 3.07
CA ARG A 714 -21.66 -11.17 3.81
C ARG A 714 -21.53 -9.66 4.06
N ALA A 715 -20.48 -8.98 3.58
CA ALA A 715 -20.29 -7.54 3.68
C ALA A 715 -21.36 -6.75 2.87
N MET A 716 -21.47 -5.44 3.11
CA MET A 716 -22.43 -4.58 2.39
C MET A 716 -22.11 -4.45 0.89
N SER A 717 -20.84 -4.63 0.53
CA SER A 717 -20.40 -4.86 -0.83
C SER A 717 -19.27 -5.87 -0.73
N ALA A 718 -19.52 -7.09 -1.17
CA ALA A 718 -18.54 -8.17 -1.09
C ALA A 718 -17.28 -7.80 -1.90
N PRO A 719 -16.07 -8.04 -1.35
CA PRO A 719 -14.83 -7.88 -2.11
C PRO A 719 -14.71 -8.95 -3.21
N PRO A 720 -13.88 -8.73 -4.24
CA PRO A 720 -13.51 -9.78 -5.19
C PRO A 720 -12.84 -10.96 -4.47
N THR A 721 -13.16 -12.19 -4.86
CA THR A 721 -12.63 -13.41 -4.24
C THR A 721 -11.10 -13.44 -4.29
N GLU A 722 -10.54 -13.05 -5.43
CA GLU A 722 -9.10 -13.01 -5.71
C GLU A 722 -8.38 -11.99 -4.81
N ALA A 723 -9.06 -10.91 -4.41
CA ALA A 723 -8.50 -9.93 -3.46
C ALA A 723 -8.45 -10.49 -2.02
N VAL A 724 -9.40 -11.36 -1.65
CA VAL A 724 -9.39 -12.06 -0.36
C VAL A 724 -8.34 -13.19 -0.37
N GLU A 725 -8.24 -13.94 -1.46
CA GLU A 725 -7.25 -15.00 -1.65
C GLU A 725 -5.82 -14.45 -1.62
N HIS A 726 -5.52 -13.37 -2.35
CA HIS A 726 -4.22 -12.70 -2.27
C HIS A 726 -3.92 -12.16 -0.86
N ALA A 727 -4.91 -11.65 -0.14
CA ALA A 727 -4.72 -11.20 1.24
C ALA A 727 -4.48 -12.37 2.22
N VAL A 728 -5.17 -13.50 2.05
CA VAL A 728 -4.93 -14.72 2.82
C VAL A 728 -3.54 -15.28 2.51
N GLN A 729 -3.16 -15.41 1.23
CA GLN A 729 -1.85 -15.93 0.83
C GLN A 729 -0.72 -15.05 1.39
N PHE A 730 -0.84 -13.73 1.32
CA PHE A 730 0.15 -12.82 1.91
C PHE A 730 0.29 -13.01 3.44
N LEU A 731 -0.82 -13.23 4.15
CA LEU A 731 -0.82 -13.49 5.59
C LEU A 731 -0.20 -14.86 5.92
N THR A 732 -0.38 -15.87 5.07
CA THR A 732 0.31 -17.17 5.18
C THR A 732 1.81 -17.05 4.87
N ASP A 733 2.19 -16.33 3.81
CA ASP A 733 3.59 -16.14 3.40
C ASP A 733 4.41 -15.37 4.46
N MET A 734 3.81 -14.37 5.12
CA MET A 734 4.46 -13.67 6.24
C MET A 734 4.45 -14.45 7.56
N GLY A 735 3.76 -15.60 7.62
CA GLY A 735 3.63 -16.49 8.77
C GLY A 735 2.58 -16.10 9.82
N ALA A 736 1.60 -15.26 9.46
CA ALA A 736 0.47 -14.90 10.33
C ALA A 736 -0.65 -15.95 10.32
N PHE A 737 -0.83 -16.66 9.21
CA PHE A 737 -1.73 -17.81 9.04
C PHE A 737 -0.96 -19.09 8.68
N THR A 738 -1.58 -20.26 8.88
CA THR A 738 -1.17 -21.55 8.29
C THR A 738 -1.80 -21.77 6.92
N ALA A 739 -1.45 -22.86 6.24
CA ALA A 739 -2.04 -23.25 4.95
C ALA A 739 -3.57 -23.45 5.02
N GLU A 740 -4.11 -23.88 6.16
CA GLU A 740 -5.54 -24.09 6.41
C GLU A 740 -6.29 -22.80 6.78
N GLU A 741 -5.64 -21.63 6.63
CA GLU A 741 -6.16 -20.31 7.02
C GLU A 741 -6.34 -20.17 8.55
N MET A 742 -5.58 -20.93 9.35
CA MET A 742 -5.64 -20.87 10.82
C MET A 742 -4.61 -19.90 11.38
N MET A 743 -5.01 -19.06 12.34
CA MET A 743 -4.12 -18.02 12.87
C MET A 743 -2.95 -18.60 13.68
N THR A 744 -1.72 -18.18 13.37
CA THR A 744 -0.50 -18.55 14.12
C THR A 744 -0.36 -17.72 15.40
N ASN A 745 0.64 -18.01 16.23
CA ASN A 745 0.94 -17.16 17.39
C ASN A 745 1.52 -15.79 16.99
N LEU A 746 2.18 -15.68 15.82
CA LEU A 746 2.51 -14.39 15.21
C LEU A 746 1.23 -13.66 14.80
N GLY A 747 0.31 -14.31 14.08
CA GLY A 747 -0.96 -13.69 13.68
C GLY A 747 -1.76 -13.12 14.85
N ARG A 748 -1.86 -13.86 15.96
CA ARG A 748 -2.50 -13.39 17.21
C ARG A 748 -1.81 -12.15 17.78
N ALA A 749 -0.48 -12.20 17.92
CA ALA A 749 0.30 -11.10 18.46
C ALA A 749 0.20 -9.84 17.57
N LEU A 750 0.11 -9.99 16.24
CA LEU A 750 -0.07 -8.88 15.30
C LEU A 750 -1.49 -8.31 15.31
N ALA A 751 -2.53 -9.13 15.44
CA ALA A 751 -3.92 -8.67 15.50
C ALA A 751 -4.23 -7.81 16.73
N GLU A 752 -3.54 -8.04 17.85
CA GLU A 752 -3.61 -7.18 19.04
C GLU A 752 -2.87 -5.83 18.88
N LEU A 753 -2.00 -5.67 17.87
CA LEU A 753 -1.27 -4.43 17.67
C LEU A 753 -2.11 -3.38 16.91
N PRO A 754 -2.01 -2.10 17.29
CA PRO A 754 -2.75 -1.03 16.64
C PRO A 754 -2.09 -0.54 15.33
N THR A 755 -1.42 -1.42 14.57
CA THR A 755 -0.60 -1.04 13.40
C THR A 755 -0.55 -2.13 12.34
N HIS A 756 -0.20 -1.75 11.10
CA HIS A 756 -0.07 -2.66 9.97
C HIS A 756 0.81 -3.89 10.30
N PRO A 757 0.44 -5.13 9.89
CA PRO A 757 1.07 -6.36 10.38
C PRO A 757 2.59 -6.41 10.23
N LEU A 758 3.13 -5.96 9.09
CA LEU A 758 4.59 -5.92 8.86
C LEU A 758 5.33 -5.02 9.87
N LEU A 759 4.72 -3.89 10.27
CA LEU A 759 5.32 -2.98 11.25
C LEU A 759 5.26 -3.56 12.66
N GLY A 760 4.24 -4.38 12.95
CA GLY A 760 4.20 -5.17 14.18
C GLY A 760 5.29 -6.24 14.24
N LYS A 761 5.45 -7.01 13.15
CA LYS A 761 6.51 -8.02 12.96
C LYS A 761 7.89 -7.39 13.18
N MET A 762 8.11 -6.23 12.56
CA MET A 762 9.31 -5.40 12.67
C MET A 762 9.65 -4.96 14.09
N LEU A 763 8.66 -4.54 14.89
CA LEU A 763 8.89 -4.09 16.27
C LEU A 763 9.22 -5.24 17.24
N PHE A 764 8.61 -6.42 17.05
CA PHE A 764 8.94 -7.60 17.88
C PHE A 764 10.36 -8.11 17.61
N THR A 765 10.75 -8.28 16.35
CA THR A 765 12.10 -8.76 15.99
C THR A 765 13.18 -7.76 16.39
N ALA A 766 12.92 -6.46 16.23
CA ALA A 766 13.84 -5.41 16.71
C ALA A 766 14.10 -5.46 18.22
N ALA A 767 13.08 -5.80 19.01
CA ALA A 767 13.20 -5.93 20.46
C ALA A 767 14.05 -7.15 20.87
N CYS A 768 13.87 -8.30 20.20
CA CYS A 768 14.72 -9.49 20.39
C CYS A 768 16.21 -9.18 20.06
N PHE A 769 16.45 -8.59 18.88
CA PHE A 769 17.78 -8.26 18.37
C PHE A 769 18.45 -7.09 19.09
N GLY A 770 17.74 -6.35 19.95
CA GLY A 770 18.30 -5.21 20.66
C GLY A 770 18.49 -3.95 19.81
N VAL A 771 17.71 -3.78 18.74
CA VAL A 771 17.82 -2.65 17.78
C VAL A 771 16.57 -1.74 17.78
N LEU A 772 15.74 -1.80 18.82
CA LEU A 772 14.40 -1.22 18.87
C LEU A 772 14.36 0.29 18.56
N ASP A 773 15.27 1.12 19.11
CA ASP A 773 15.23 2.56 18.87
C ASP A 773 15.40 2.95 17.38
N THR A 774 16.39 2.36 16.70
CA THR A 774 16.64 2.60 15.27
C THR A 774 15.49 2.07 14.43
N VAL A 775 15.04 0.84 14.67
CA VAL A 775 13.95 0.25 13.88
C VAL A 775 12.61 0.93 14.14
N ALA A 776 12.32 1.39 15.36
CA ALA A 776 11.14 2.20 15.64
C ALA A 776 11.17 3.58 14.95
N THR A 777 12.36 4.10 14.61
CA THR A 777 12.51 5.28 13.74
C THR A 777 12.05 4.96 12.31
N ILE A 778 12.45 3.79 11.78
CA ILE A 778 12.06 3.34 10.44
C ILE A 778 10.57 3.02 10.39
N ALA A 779 10.05 2.21 11.31
CA ALA A 779 8.63 1.89 11.41
C ALA A 779 7.76 3.14 11.59
N ALA A 780 8.23 4.16 12.33
CA ALA A 780 7.58 5.46 12.39
C ALA A 780 7.59 6.19 11.04
N GLY A 781 8.71 6.17 10.31
CA GLY A 781 8.82 6.71 8.95
C GLY A 781 7.87 6.06 7.94
N LEU A 782 7.72 4.72 8.01
CA LEU A 782 6.80 3.93 7.17
C LEU A 782 5.32 4.07 7.59
N SER A 783 5.05 4.40 8.86
CA SER A 783 3.69 4.62 9.39
C SER A 783 3.22 6.07 9.27
N VAL A 784 4.08 7.01 8.85
CA VAL A 784 3.75 8.41 8.57
C VAL A 784 4.10 8.72 7.10
N LYS A 785 4.04 9.98 6.69
CA LYS A 785 4.51 10.37 5.36
C LYS A 785 6.03 10.50 5.39
N THR A 786 6.70 10.22 4.26
CA THR A 786 8.15 10.47 4.15
C THR A 786 8.46 11.91 4.58
N PRO A 787 9.49 12.14 5.43
CA PRO A 787 9.87 13.49 5.86
C PRO A 787 10.46 14.31 4.72
N PHE A 788 10.91 13.68 3.63
CA PHE A 788 11.52 14.34 2.48
C PHE A 788 10.47 15.05 1.61
N ILE A 789 10.64 16.37 1.46
CA ILE A 789 9.80 17.25 0.64
C ILE A 789 10.21 17.10 -0.82
N ARG A 790 9.21 17.05 -1.73
CA ARG A 790 9.48 17.02 -3.17
C ARG A 790 10.06 18.38 -3.63
N PRO A 791 11.32 18.44 -4.12
CA PRO A 791 11.98 19.69 -4.45
C PRO A 791 11.36 20.38 -5.67
N GLN A 792 11.45 21.71 -5.73
CA GLN A 792 11.10 22.48 -6.92
C GLN A 792 12.07 22.19 -8.07
N ALA A 793 11.68 22.54 -9.31
CA ALA A 793 12.43 22.18 -10.51
C ALA A 793 13.90 22.65 -10.51
N PHE A 794 14.22 23.79 -9.87
CA PHE A 794 15.58 24.31 -9.73
C PHE A 794 16.35 23.72 -8.52
N GLU A 795 15.65 23.11 -7.57
CA GLU A 795 16.22 22.54 -6.33
C GLU A 795 16.61 21.07 -6.50
N LYS A 796 16.12 20.40 -7.56
CA LYS A 796 16.28 18.95 -7.80
C LYS A 796 17.70 18.41 -7.62
N ASN A 797 18.72 19.11 -8.14
CA ASN A 797 20.11 18.65 -8.06
C ASN A 797 20.63 18.73 -6.61
N ALA A 798 20.43 19.87 -5.95
CA ALA A 798 20.82 20.05 -4.54
C ALA A 798 20.10 19.05 -3.62
N ALA A 799 18.82 18.76 -3.86
CA ALA A 799 18.07 17.75 -3.11
C ALA A 799 18.59 16.33 -3.35
N LYS A 800 18.93 15.97 -4.59
CA LYS A 800 19.58 14.68 -4.92
C LYS A 800 20.95 14.55 -4.24
N GLU A 801 21.78 15.58 -4.35
CA GLU A 801 23.12 15.62 -3.74
C GLU A 801 23.04 15.51 -2.22
N ASN A 802 22.04 16.16 -1.60
CA ASN A 802 21.80 16.05 -0.17
C ASN A 802 21.33 14.63 0.22
N LEU A 803 20.37 14.04 -0.49
CA LEU A 803 19.89 12.68 -0.20
C LEU A 803 21.02 11.63 -0.32
N LEU A 804 21.86 11.72 -1.37
CA LEU A 804 23.04 10.84 -1.51
C LEU A 804 24.05 11.02 -0.37
N ARG A 805 24.23 12.25 0.14
CA ARG A 805 25.08 12.52 1.31
C ARG A 805 24.47 11.99 2.62
N ILE A 806 23.14 11.97 2.75
CA ILE A 806 22.42 11.41 3.91
C ILE A 806 22.45 9.87 3.89
N ASP A 807 22.35 9.24 2.70
CA ASP A 807 22.52 7.78 2.54
C ASP A 807 23.95 7.34 2.88
N ASN A 808 24.95 8.09 2.43
CA ASN A 808 26.37 7.79 2.62
C ASN A 808 26.75 6.35 2.16
N ASN A 809 26.22 5.97 0.99
CA ASN A 809 26.43 4.67 0.33
C ASN A 809 25.98 3.46 1.18
N LEU A 810 24.87 3.61 1.90
CA LEU A 810 24.14 2.54 2.58
C LEU A 810 23.06 1.91 1.70
N LEU A 811 22.75 2.50 0.54
CA LEU A 811 21.80 1.99 -0.45
C LEU A 811 20.40 1.77 0.15
N SER A 812 19.91 2.74 0.93
CA SER A 812 18.75 2.55 1.80
C SER A 812 18.00 3.85 2.13
N ASP A 813 16.76 3.93 1.64
CA ASP A 813 15.80 4.98 2.03
C ASP A 813 15.47 4.91 3.53
N HIS A 814 15.40 3.70 4.08
CA HIS A 814 15.17 3.48 5.51
C HIS A 814 16.29 4.07 6.37
N PHE A 815 17.57 3.87 6.02
CA PHE A 815 18.68 4.54 6.71
C PHE A 815 18.73 6.05 6.43
N CYS A 816 18.31 6.52 5.25
CA CYS A 816 18.19 7.96 4.99
C CYS A 816 17.27 8.65 6.00
N VAL A 817 16.12 8.04 6.33
CA VAL A 817 15.20 8.53 7.36
C VAL A 817 15.84 8.49 8.75
N VAL A 818 16.58 7.44 9.10
CA VAL A 818 17.31 7.34 10.38
C VAL A 818 18.37 8.44 10.53
N THR A 819 19.21 8.65 9.51
CA THR A 819 20.27 9.67 9.53
C THR A 819 19.67 11.07 9.67
N LEU A 820 18.71 11.42 8.80
CA LEU A 820 18.00 12.71 8.84
C LEU A 820 17.35 12.97 10.21
N PHE A 821 16.63 11.99 10.75
CA PHE A 821 15.96 12.13 12.05
C PHE A 821 16.96 12.28 13.19
N THR A 822 18.03 11.49 13.21
CA THR A 822 19.05 11.52 14.26
C THR A 822 19.80 12.85 14.27
N GLU A 823 20.21 13.36 13.10
CA GLU A 823 20.83 14.67 12.99
C GLU A 823 19.86 15.82 13.32
N TRP A 824 18.59 15.72 12.91
CA TRP A 824 17.57 16.71 13.29
C TRP A 824 17.36 16.77 14.81
N ILE A 825 17.31 15.63 15.52
CA ILE A 825 17.29 15.60 16.99
C ILE A 825 18.55 16.27 17.56
N ARG A 826 19.73 15.91 17.06
CA ARG A 826 21.02 16.50 17.49
C ARG A 826 21.13 18.00 17.21
N SER A 827 20.44 18.52 16.20
CA SER A 827 20.33 19.96 15.90
C SER A 827 19.45 20.75 16.88
N GLY A 828 18.91 20.10 17.92
CA GLY A 828 17.91 20.69 18.82
C GLY A 828 16.52 20.77 18.20
N ARG A 829 16.17 19.85 17.27
CA ARG A 829 14.92 19.85 16.49
C ARG A 829 14.76 21.13 15.65
N SER A 830 15.85 21.56 15.03
CA SER A 830 15.94 22.83 14.30
C SER A 830 15.16 22.80 12.99
N LEU A 831 14.27 23.79 12.82
CA LEU A 831 13.58 24.05 11.56
C LEU A 831 14.59 24.35 10.43
N GLN A 832 15.68 25.07 10.74
CA GLN A 832 16.71 25.43 9.75
C GLN A 832 17.45 24.18 9.25
N TYR A 833 17.73 23.20 10.12
CA TYR A 833 18.29 21.91 9.71
C TYR A 833 17.32 21.18 8.78
N ALA A 834 16.04 21.07 9.17
CA ALA A 834 15.04 20.39 8.34
C ALA A 834 14.90 21.04 6.95
N THR A 835 14.80 22.38 6.88
CA THR A 835 14.72 23.10 5.60
C THR A 835 15.97 22.93 4.74
N SER A 836 17.19 22.95 5.31
CA SER A 836 18.41 22.75 4.52
C SER A 836 18.62 21.32 4.03
N HIS A 837 17.91 20.34 4.63
CA HIS A 837 17.91 18.93 4.22
C HIS A 837 16.64 18.53 3.44
N PHE A 838 15.91 19.52 2.90
CA PHE A 838 14.67 19.32 2.14
C PHE A 838 13.62 18.48 2.89
N ALA A 839 13.49 18.69 4.20
CA ALA A 839 12.62 17.90 5.07
C ALA A 839 11.55 18.73 5.82
N ASP A 840 10.37 18.16 6.05
CA ASP A 840 9.32 18.80 6.85
C ASP A 840 9.51 18.54 8.35
N ASN A 841 9.78 19.62 9.07
CA ASN A 841 9.90 19.65 10.52
C ASN A 841 8.62 19.20 11.27
N ASN A 842 7.42 19.33 10.69
CA ASN A 842 6.17 18.85 11.30
C ASN A 842 6.01 17.33 11.12
N THR A 843 6.38 16.80 9.95
CA THR A 843 6.46 15.36 9.70
C THR A 843 7.56 14.72 10.57
N LEU A 844 8.72 15.34 10.73
CA LEU A 844 9.77 14.88 11.67
C LEU A 844 9.27 14.87 13.13
N ARG A 845 8.53 15.89 13.58
CA ARG A 845 7.85 15.89 14.90
C ARG A 845 6.75 14.84 15.03
N SER A 846 6.11 14.48 13.91
CA SER A 846 5.09 13.42 13.88
C SER A 846 5.75 12.03 13.95
N LEU A 847 6.87 11.85 13.24
CA LEU A 847 7.74 10.67 13.31
C LEU A 847 8.28 10.49 14.74
N GLU A 848 8.76 11.56 15.40
CA GLU A 848 9.19 11.52 16.81
C GLU A 848 8.10 10.96 17.74
N ARG A 849 6.86 11.48 17.61
CA ARG A 849 5.71 11.01 18.40
C ARG A 849 5.37 9.55 18.09
N THR A 850 5.32 9.17 16.82
CA THR A 850 5.02 7.79 16.40
C THR A 850 6.11 6.80 16.85
N LYS A 851 7.39 7.19 16.79
CA LYS A 851 8.53 6.41 17.33
C LYS A 851 8.37 6.20 18.83
N GLN A 852 8.12 7.27 19.59
CA GLN A 852 7.87 7.17 21.04
C GLN A 852 6.66 6.29 21.35
N GLN A 853 5.60 6.35 20.55
CA GLN A 853 4.41 5.50 20.70
C GLN A 853 4.69 4.03 20.41
N PHE A 854 5.49 3.70 19.39
CA PHE A 854 5.90 2.32 19.10
C PHE A 854 6.84 1.75 20.16
N ILE A 855 7.85 2.52 20.59
CA ILE A 855 8.76 2.12 21.68
C ILE A 855 7.95 1.88 22.96
N ARG A 856 7.09 2.83 23.35
CA ARG A 856 6.21 2.71 24.51
C ARG A 856 5.30 1.48 24.42
N LEU A 857 4.75 1.17 23.24
CA LEU A 857 3.91 -0.01 23.06
C LEU A 857 4.67 -1.31 23.36
N VAL A 858 5.91 -1.46 22.89
CA VAL A 858 6.72 -2.65 23.18
C VAL A 858 7.04 -2.71 24.69
N LEU A 859 7.48 -1.60 25.27
CA LEU A 859 7.85 -1.49 26.70
C LEU A 859 6.68 -1.75 27.66
N GLN A 860 5.46 -1.36 27.29
CA GLN A 860 4.25 -1.54 28.10
C GLN A 860 3.50 -2.85 27.83
N SER A 861 3.98 -3.66 26.88
CA SER A 861 3.47 -5.01 26.61
C SER A 861 4.09 -6.07 27.53
N SER A 862 3.49 -7.26 27.57
CA SER A 862 4.09 -8.44 28.20
C SER A 862 5.47 -8.81 27.61
N PHE A 863 5.78 -8.41 26.38
CA PHE A 863 7.01 -8.77 25.66
C PHE A 863 8.29 -8.26 26.36
N ALA A 864 8.20 -7.15 27.09
CA ALA A 864 9.29 -6.59 27.88
C ALA A 864 9.45 -7.21 29.30
N LYS A 865 8.54 -8.10 29.72
CA LYS A 865 8.48 -8.60 31.10
C LYS A 865 9.68 -9.50 31.44
N GLY A 866 10.32 -9.22 32.58
CA GLY A 866 11.48 -9.97 33.09
C GLY A 866 12.85 -9.41 32.68
N ILE A 867 12.87 -8.23 32.06
CA ILE A 867 14.07 -7.45 31.74
C ILE A 867 14.16 -6.28 32.74
N ALA A 868 15.29 -6.12 33.41
CA ALA A 868 15.44 -5.13 34.49
C ALA A 868 15.54 -3.67 34.01
N SER A 869 15.99 -3.46 32.77
CA SER A 869 16.04 -2.14 32.13
C SER A 869 15.66 -2.29 30.65
N PRO A 870 14.36 -2.38 30.32
CA PRO A 870 13.91 -2.71 28.96
C PRO A 870 14.33 -1.67 27.92
N GLU A 871 14.31 -0.38 28.26
CA GLU A 871 14.66 0.72 27.35
C GLU A 871 16.09 0.59 26.78
N THR A 872 17.05 0.28 27.65
CA THR A 872 18.46 0.10 27.27
C THR A 872 18.72 -1.27 26.67
N HIS A 873 18.14 -2.34 27.22
CA HIS A 873 18.39 -3.71 26.74
C HIS A 873 17.79 -3.97 25.36
N LEU A 874 16.58 -3.48 25.07
CA LEU A 874 15.92 -3.64 23.76
C LEU A 874 16.53 -2.73 22.67
N SER A 875 17.44 -1.82 23.04
CA SER A 875 18.17 -0.92 22.11
C SER A 875 19.69 -1.04 22.20
N ARG A 876 20.20 -2.12 22.84
CA ARG A 876 21.63 -2.33 23.15
C ARG A 876 22.57 -2.33 21.94
N TYR A 877 22.07 -2.70 20.76
CA TYR A 877 22.82 -2.76 19.49
C TYR A 877 22.25 -1.84 18.41
N ALA A 878 21.51 -0.79 18.76
CA ALA A 878 20.79 0.08 17.81
C ALA A 878 21.68 0.73 16.72
N SER A 879 23.01 0.81 16.91
CA SER A 879 24.00 1.23 15.91
C SER A 879 24.30 0.18 14.83
N ASN A 880 24.00 -1.10 15.08
CA ASN A 880 24.37 -2.21 14.19
C ASN A 880 23.49 -2.25 12.94
N LYS A 881 24.05 -1.80 11.81
CA LYS A 881 23.33 -1.67 10.54
C LYS A 881 22.98 -3.04 9.92
N GLY A 882 23.77 -4.07 10.17
CA GLY A 882 23.51 -5.43 9.70
C GLY A 882 22.26 -6.02 10.34
N LEU A 883 22.21 -6.01 11.68
CA LEU A 883 21.02 -6.44 12.43
C LEU A 883 19.78 -5.63 12.06
N VAL A 884 19.91 -4.31 11.82
CA VAL A 884 18.80 -3.49 11.33
C VAL A 884 18.33 -3.92 9.93
N ARG A 885 19.24 -4.19 8.97
CA ARG A 885 18.86 -4.74 7.65
C ARG A 885 18.15 -6.08 7.77
N LEU A 886 18.68 -6.99 8.59
CA LEU A 886 18.10 -8.32 8.81
C LEU A 886 16.68 -8.24 9.42
N VAL A 887 16.45 -7.33 10.37
CA VAL A 887 15.11 -7.06 10.91
C VAL A 887 14.16 -6.53 9.84
N LEU A 888 14.60 -5.58 8.99
CA LEU A 888 13.75 -5.09 7.88
C LEU A 888 13.40 -6.23 6.92
N LEU A 889 14.39 -7.04 6.53
CA LEU A 889 14.24 -8.13 5.59
C LEU A 889 13.25 -9.18 6.06
N TRP A 890 13.48 -9.76 7.25
CA TRP A 890 12.59 -10.76 7.86
C TRP A 890 11.15 -10.25 8.07
N SER A 891 11.00 -8.95 8.33
CA SER A 891 9.71 -8.33 8.68
C SER A 891 8.91 -7.81 7.50
N LEU A 892 9.56 -7.57 6.35
CA LEU A 892 8.94 -7.09 5.11
C LEU A 892 8.78 -8.22 4.07
N TYR A 893 9.58 -9.29 4.15
CA TYR A 893 9.40 -10.50 3.35
C TYR A 893 7.93 -10.98 3.37
N PRO A 894 7.31 -11.31 2.22
CA PRO A 894 7.93 -11.55 0.90
C PRO A 894 8.05 -10.32 -0.02
N ARG A 895 8.05 -9.07 0.49
CA ARG A 895 8.26 -7.84 -0.30
C ARG A 895 9.74 -7.64 -0.70
N LEU A 896 10.24 -8.61 -1.46
CA LEU A 896 11.60 -8.71 -2.00
C LEU A 896 11.60 -8.43 -3.51
N ALA A 897 12.73 -7.95 -4.02
CA ALA A 897 13.03 -7.81 -5.43
C ALA A 897 14.50 -8.10 -5.72
N THR A 898 14.82 -8.52 -6.94
CA THR A 898 16.18 -8.65 -7.47
C THR A 898 16.56 -7.44 -8.31
N ILE A 899 17.85 -7.13 -8.35
CA ILE A 899 18.43 -6.10 -9.22
C ILE A 899 19.15 -6.80 -10.38
N GLU A 900 18.61 -6.68 -11.59
CA GLU A 900 19.04 -7.46 -12.75
C GLU A 900 19.43 -6.58 -13.95
N TYR A 901 20.34 -7.09 -14.77
CA TYR A 901 21.03 -6.33 -15.80
C TYR A 901 21.15 -7.12 -17.11
N ARG A 902 20.75 -6.50 -18.23
CA ARG A 902 20.92 -7.10 -19.56
C ARG A 902 22.40 -7.25 -19.90
N ALA A 903 22.80 -8.46 -20.31
CA ALA A 903 24.18 -8.95 -20.36
C ALA A 903 25.19 -8.20 -21.26
N ASN A 904 24.81 -7.08 -21.87
CA ASN A 904 25.66 -6.30 -22.79
C ASN A 904 25.37 -4.77 -22.75
N ARG A 905 24.89 -4.22 -21.62
CA ARG A 905 24.49 -2.78 -21.52
C ARG A 905 24.76 -2.09 -20.18
N ASP A 906 26.02 -1.88 -19.79
CA ASP A 906 26.40 -1.12 -18.57
C ASP A 906 25.99 0.37 -18.54
N ARG A 907 25.34 0.88 -19.60
CA ARG A 907 24.82 2.26 -19.70
C ARG A 907 23.31 2.36 -19.51
N HIS A 908 22.65 1.35 -18.96
CA HIS A 908 21.23 1.42 -18.58
C HIS A 908 21.06 1.31 -17.06
N ASN A 909 19.95 1.86 -16.57
CA ASN A 909 19.57 1.72 -15.16
C ASN A 909 19.34 0.23 -14.81
N PRO A 910 19.51 -0.17 -13.54
CA PRO A 910 19.05 -1.48 -13.08
C PRO A 910 17.59 -1.73 -13.48
N GLN A 911 17.29 -2.95 -13.92
CA GLN A 911 15.92 -3.46 -13.93
C GLN A 911 15.66 -4.10 -12.56
N VAL A 912 14.53 -3.77 -11.93
CA VAL A 912 14.14 -4.35 -10.64
C VAL A 912 13.04 -5.35 -10.91
N PHE A 913 13.18 -6.60 -10.48
CA PHE A 913 12.13 -7.61 -10.63
C PHE A 913 11.64 -8.04 -9.25
N CYS A 914 10.36 -7.84 -8.97
CA CYS A 914 9.75 -8.24 -7.71
C CYS A 914 9.66 -9.78 -7.60
N TRP A 915 9.50 -10.31 -6.38
CA TRP A 915 9.40 -11.76 -6.11
C TRP A 915 8.19 -12.47 -6.74
N ASP A 916 7.26 -11.71 -7.33
CA ASP A 916 6.14 -12.13 -8.17
C ASP A 916 6.39 -11.86 -9.67
N ASN A 917 7.67 -11.83 -10.07
CA ASN A 917 8.21 -11.61 -11.41
C ASN A 917 7.83 -10.28 -12.09
N LYS A 918 7.18 -9.34 -11.38
CA LYS A 918 6.82 -8.03 -11.93
C LYS A 918 8.02 -7.09 -12.04
N ALA A 919 8.30 -6.62 -13.24
CA ALA A 919 9.28 -5.58 -13.49
C ALA A 919 8.84 -4.23 -12.89
N ALA A 920 9.73 -3.59 -12.14
CA ALA A 920 9.51 -2.35 -11.40
C ALA A 920 10.68 -1.35 -11.60
N VAL A 921 10.46 -0.12 -11.14
CA VAL A 921 11.46 0.95 -11.06
C VAL A 921 11.45 1.60 -9.67
N PHE A 922 12.60 2.13 -9.24
CA PHE A 922 12.63 2.98 -8.04
C PHE A 922 11.98 4.33 -8.33
N SER A 923 11.12 4.79 -7.42
CA SER A 923 10.47 6.09 -7.45
C SER A 923 11.51 7.21 -7.48
N THR A 924 11.20 8.36 -8.11
CA THR A 924 12.13 9.51 -8.21
C THR A 924 12.51 10.16 -6.88
N ASN A 925 11.90 9.70 -5.78
CA ASN A 925 12.17 10.15 -4.41
C ASN A 925 13.04 9.15 -3.62
N SER A 926 13.23 7.92 -4.12
CA SER A 926 14.12 6.93 -3.52
C SER A 926 15.57 7.22 -3.90
N VAL A 927 16.51 7.04 -2.97
CA VAL A 927 17.94 7.20 -3.22
C VAL A 927 18.49 6.11 -4.14
N LEU A 928 17.89 4.90 -4.13
CA LEU A 928 18.28 3.80 -5.03
C LEU A 928 18.06 4.15 -6.51
N ALA A 929 17.14 5.08 -6.83
CA ALA A 929 16.93 5.59 -8.18
C ALA A 929 18.13 6.37 -8.76
N PHE A 930 19.16 6.65 -7.95
CA PHE A 930 20.35 7.41 -8.34
C PHE A 930 21.63 6.57 -8.51
N TYR A 931 21.62 5.32 -8.06
CA TYR A 931 22.76 4.39 -8.10
C TYR A 931 22.77 3.53 -9.37
N LYS A 932 23.94 2.96 -9.71
CA LYS A 932 24.21 2.14 -10.90
C LYS A 932 24.79 0.78 -10.53
N ARG A 933 24.87 -0.15 -11.50
CA ARG A 933 25.38 -1.53 -11.35
C ARG A 933 26.58 -1.67 -10.38
N ARG A 934 27.66 -0.94 -10.66
CA ARG A 934 28.92 -0.99 -9.88
C ARG A 934 28.78 -0.53 -8.41
N ASP A 935 27.74 0.25 -8.10
CA ASP A 935 27.56 0.90 -6.79
C ASP A 935 26.81 -0.04 -5.81
N PHE A 936 26.13 -1.08 -6.30
CA PHE A 936 25.42 -2.09 -5.48
C PHE A 936 26.32 -3.24 -5.00
N GLY A 937 27.32 -3.66 -5.81
CA GLY A 937 28.21 -4.78 -5.49
C GLY A 937 27.45 -6.08 -5.21
N ALA A 938 27.81 -6.78 -4.14
CA ALA A 938 27.17 -8.00 -3.67
C ALA A 938 25.67 -7.87 -3.30
N ASN A 939 25.13 -6.65 -3.22
CA ASN A 939 23.73 -6.41 -2.84
C ASN A 939 22.80 -6.56 -4.06
N SER A 940 22.66 -7.79 -4.56
CA SER A 940 21.80 -8.14 -5.70
C SER A 940 20.30 -8.11 -5.41
N PHE A 941 19.90 -7.91 -4.15
CA PHE A 941 18.51 -7.92 -3.70
C PHE A 941 18.11 -6.59 -3.06
N VAL A 942 16.81 -6.31 -3.07
CA VAL A 942 16.19 -5.14 -2.42
C VAL A 942 14.92 -5.56 -1.70
N VAL A 943 14.82 -5.17 -0.43
CA VAL A 943 13.56 -5.22 0.32
C VAL A 943 12.87 -3.86 0.31
N TYR A 944 11.55 -3.85 0.16
CA TYR A 944 10.72 -2.64 0.10
C TYR A 944 9.47 -2.74 0.98
N TYR A 945 8.84 -1.60 1.30
CA TYR A 945 7.57 -1.58 2.04
C TYR A 945 6.38 -1.33 1.11
N ASP A 946 6.43 -0.27 0.29
CA ASP A 946 5.35 0.11 -0.62
C ASP A 946 5.74 0.07 -2.12
N ARG A 947 4.82 -0.44 -2.94
CA ARG A 947 4.91 -0.46 -4.40
C ARG A 947 3.55 -0.15 -5.03
N MET A 948 3.53 0.68 -6.07
CA MET A 948 2.30 1.08 -6.74
C MET A 948 2.52 1.40 -8.21
N SER A 949 1.58 1.05 -9.07
CA SER A 949 1.59 1.43 -10.48
C SER A 949 1.27 2.91 -10.64
N LEU A 950 2.25 3.67 -11.15
CA LEU A 950 2.15 5.08 -11.51
C LEU A 950 2.36 5.20 -13.02
N GLU A 951 1.48 5.92 -13.73
CA GLU A 951 1.70 6.31 -15.14
C GLU A 951 2.06 5.11 -16.06
N ALA A 952 1.52 3.93 -15.74
CA ALA A 952 1.77 2.62 -16.36
C ALA A 952 3.18 2.01 -16.14
N MET A 953 3.84 2.31 -15.01
CA MET A 953 5.02 1.60 -14.49
C MET A 953 4.87 1.28 -12.99
N LEU A 954 5.20 0.05 -12.60
CA LEU A 954 5.25 -0.34 -11.19
C LEU A 954 6.43 0.37 -10.50
N SER A 955 6.14 1.20 -9.51
CA SER A 955 7.11 2.02 -8.80
C SER A 955 7.26 1.56 -7.35
N ILE A 956 8.49 1.32 -6.90
CA ILE A 956 8.85 1.07 -5.49
C ILE A 956 9.19 2.41 -4.84
N PHE A 957 8.63 2.72 -3.67
CA PHE A 957 8.77 4.05 -3.04
C PHE A 957 9.89 4.13 -2.01
N ASP A 958 10.09 3.06 -1.25
CA ASP A 958 11.04 2.93 -0.16
C ASP A 958 11.77 1.58 -0.26
N ALA A 959 13.09 1.60 -0.16
CA ALA A 959 13.90 0.43 -0.45
C ALA A 959 15.16 0.33 0.42
N THR A 960 15.71 -0.88 0.51
CA THR A 960 17.04 -1.14 1.07
C THR A 960 17.68 -2.31 0.36
N ALA A 961 18.89 -2.09 -0.17
CA ALA A 961 19.69 -3.14 -0.75
C ALA A 961 20.21 -4.09 0.35
N VAL A 962 20.17 -5.39 0.06
CA VAL A 962 20.56 -6.49 0.93
C VAL A 962 21.33 -7.54 0.10
N SER A 963 22.17 -8.33 0.76
CA SER A 963 22.99 -9.37 0.13
C SER A 963 22.22 -10.70 0.00
N PRO A 964 22.67 -11.62 -0.88
CA PRO A 964 22.21 -13.01 -0.88
C PRO A 964 22.28 -13.68 0.51
N ILE A 965 23.32 -13.40 1.30
CA ILE A 965 23.49 -13.97 2.65
C ILE A 965 22.40 -13.47 3.62
N ASP A 966 22.04 -12.18 3.56
CA ASP A 966 20.92 -11.65 4.34
C ASP A 966 19.61 -12.36 3.95
N VAL A 967 19.40 -12.59 2.64
CA VAL A 967 18.20 -13.25 2.10
C VAL A 967 18.09 -14.70 2.57
N VAL A 968 19.18 -15.49 2.56
CA VAL A 968 19.16 -16.89 3.04
C VAL A 968 18.55 -17.01 4.44
N LEU A 969 18.88 -16.08 5.34
CA LEU A 969 18.39 -16.06 6.72
C LEU A 969 16.89 -15.73 6.86
N CYS A 970 16.20 -15.37 5.77
CA CYS A 970 14.81 -14.91 5.76
C CYS A 970 13.89 -15.63 4.75
N LEU A 971 14.39 -16.63 4.01
CA LEU A 971 13.62 -17.39 3.02
C LEU A 971 12.51 -18.23 3.67
N ARG A 972 11.35 -18.32 3.02
CA ARG A 972 10.29 -19.27 3.42
C ARG A 972 10.67 -20.70 3.07
N GLN A 973 11.32 -20.91 1.92
CA GLN A 973 11.86 -22.20 1.52
C GLN A 973 13.36 -22.07 1.19
N LEU A 974 14.18 -22.84 1.89
CA LEU A 974 15.61 -22.99 1.63
C LEU A 974 15.92 -24.47 1.50
N THR A 975 16.24 -24.92 0.29
CA THR A 975 16.71 -26.28 0.05
C THR A 975 18.22 -26.25 -0.20
N VAL A 976 18.95 -27.05 0.57
CA VAL A 976 20.40 -27.21 0.43
C VAL A 976 20.68 -28.65 -0.02
N ARG A 977 21.44 -28.81 -1.11
CA ARG A 977 21.86 -30.13 -1.62
C ARG A 977 23.35 -30.10 -2.00
N PRO A 978 24.09 -31.21 -1.88
CA PRO A 978 25.43 -31.33 -2.47
C PRO A 978 25.43 -30.91 -3.95
N LEU A 979 26.45 -30.20 -4.41
CA LEU A 979 26.49 -29.68 -5.78
C LEU A 979 26.42 -30.80 -6.84
N LEU A 980 26.99 -31.98 -6.53
CA LEU A 980 26.98 -33.17 -7.37
C LEU A 980 25.59 -33.84 -7.47
N ASP A 981 24.66 -33.53 -6.56
CA ASP A 981 23.30 -34.10 -6.57
C ASP A 981 22.33 -33.29 -7.45
N VAL A 982 22.77 -32.20 -8.08
CA VAL A 982 21.91 -31.28 -8.83
C VAL A 982 22.07 -31.48 -10.35
N PRO A 983 20.99 -31.76 -11.10
CA PRO A 983 21.00 -31.88 -12.55
C PRO A 983 21.60 -30.66 -13.26
N ALA A 984 22.37 -30.90 -14.32
CA ALA A 984 23.08 -29.84 -15.06
C ALA A 984 22.15 -28.74 -15.61
N LEU A 985 20.90 -29.10 -15.93
CA LEU A 985 19.83 -28.21 -16.39
C LEU A 985 19.51 -27.06 -15.41
N PHE A 986 19.74 -27.23 -14.11
CA PHE A 986 19.59 -26.15 -13.12
C PHE A 986 20.85 -25.29 -13.00
N LEU A 987 22.03 -25.86 -13.24
CA LEU A 987 23.31 -25.20 -13.01
C LEU A 987 23.66 -24.18 -14.10
N GLN A 988 23.29 -24.44 -15.34
CA GLN A 988 23.57 -23.57 -16.48
C GLN A 988 22.44 -22.55 -16.77
N ASP A 989 22.79 -21.48 -17.49
CA ASP A 989 21.85 -20.50 -18.03
C ASP A 989 21.79 -20.60 -19.56
N THR A 990 20.81 -21.36 -20.06
CA THR A 990 20.63 -21.64 -21.49
C THR A 990 19.60 -20.73 -22.16
N GLU A 991 18.83 -19.93 -21.40
CA GLU A 991 17.68 -19.17 -21.93
C GLU A 991 17.72 -17.65 -21.67
N SER A 992 18.44 -17.17 -20.65
CA SER A 992 18.32 -15.77 -20.21
C SER A 992 19.06 -14.76 -21.09
N LYS A 993 18.71 -13.48 -20.90
CA LYS A 993 19.40 -12.31 -21.47
C LYS A 993 19.95 -11.38 -20.38
N LEU A 994 19.93 -11.85 -19.13
CA LEU A 994 20.24 -11.10 -17.92
C LEU A 994 21.44 -11.76 -17.22
N ALA A 995 22.62 -11.12 -17.26
CA ALA A 995 23.81 -11.71 -16.66
C ALA A 995 23.68 -11.79 -15.12
N PRO A 996 24.05 -12.90 -14.48
CA PRO A 996 24.06 -13.00 -13.02
C PRO A 996 24.96 -11.92 -12.41
N PRO A 997 24.58 -11.31 -11.27
CA PRO A 997 25.42 -10.35 -10.55
C PRO A 997 26.81 -10.91 -10.20
N ALA A 998 26.85 -12.15 -9.69
CA ALA A 998 28.06 -12.90 -9.38
C ALA A 998 28.12 -14.17 -10.25
N TYR A 999 28.79 -14.09 -11.40
CA TYR A 999 28.97 -15.22 -12.32
C TYR A 999 29.74 -16.36 -11.65
N LEU A 1000 29.34 -17.59 -11.97
CA LEU A 1000 29.97 -18.82 -11.52
C LEU A 1000 30.28 -19.70 -12.73
N ASP A 1001 31.56 -19.98 -12.92
CA ASP A 1001 32.00 -21.08 -13.77
C ASP A 1001 31.89 -22.36 -12.94
N VAL A 1002 30.81 -23.12 -13.17
CA VAL A 1002 30.52 -24.37 -12.44
C VAL A 1002 31.46 -25.50 -12.87
N ASP A 1003 32.11 -25.38 -14.03
CA ASP A 1003 32.98 -26.41 -14.58
C ASP A 1003 34.42 -26.29 -14.13
N ASN A 1004 34.92 -25.06 -13.99
CA ASN A 1004 36.23 -24.77 -13.40
C ASN A 1004 36.21 -24.62 -11.86
N LEU A 1005 35.15 -25.08 -11.16
CA LEU A 1005 35.10 -25.14 -9.70
C LEU A 1005 36.10 -26.19 -9.13
N PRO A 1006 37.08 -25.79 -8.30
CA PRO A 1006 38.02 -26.74 -7.69
C PRO A 1006 37.31 -27.61 -6.64
N SER A 1007 37.48 -28.93 -6.71
CA SER A 1007 36.82 -29.90 -5.81
C SER A 1007 35.31 -29.63 -5.64
N LYS A 1008 34.54 -29.81 -6.73
CA LYS A 1008 33.07 -29.66 -6.76
C LYS A 1008 32.36 -30.40 -5.61
N GLU A 1009 32.93 -31.51 -5.13
CA GLU A 1009 32.53 -32.29 -3.95
C GLU A 1009 32.39 -31.50 -2.64
N ASN A 1010 33.13 -30.39 -2.49
CA ASN A 1010 33.12 -29.53 -1.29
C ASN A 1010 32.05 -28.43 -1.33
N TYR A 1011 31.26 -28.35 -2.40
CA TYR A 1011 30.24 -27.33 -2.61
C TYR A 1011 28.81 -27.88 -2.43
N ALA A 1012 27.92 -26.97 -2.08
CA ALA A 1012 26.48 -27.18 -1.99
C ALA A 1012 25.74 -26.13 -2.82
N ALA A 1013 24.66 -26.58 -3.45
CA ALA A 1013 23.67 -25.75 -4.10
C ALA A 1013 22.60 -25.33 -3.08
N MET A 1014 22.17 -24.07 -3.15
CA MET A 1014 21.20 -23.43 -2.26
C MET A 1014 20.08 -22.81 -3.11
N PHE A 1015 18.90 -23.43 -3.05
CA PHE A 1015 17.70 -23.05 -3.77
C PHE A 1015 16.84 -22.08 -2.93
N PHE A 1016 16.48 -20.94 -3.51
CA PHE A 1016 15.78 -19.86 -2.83
C PHE A 1016 14.29 -19.83 -3.24
N ASP A 1017 13.38 -20.11 -2.30
CA ASP A 1017 11.92 -20.10 -2.50
C ASP A 1017 11.47 -20.92 -3.73
N GLY A 1018 11.91 -22.18 -3.78
CA GLY A 1018 11.82 -23.03 -4.97
C GLY A 1018 13.04 -22.82 -5.88
N ASP A 1019 12.85 -22.82 -7.20
CA ASP A 1019 13.92 -22.65 -8.19
C ASP A 1019 14.17 -21.19 -8.61
N LYS A 1020 13.56 -20.20 -7.93
CA LYS A 1020 13.60 -18.78 -8.35
C LYS A 1020 15.01 -18.22 -8.50
N LYS A 1021 15.90 -18.56 -7.56
CA LYS A 1021 17.35 -18.27 -7.63
C LYS A 1021 18.13 -19.44 -7.06
N LEU A 1022 19.30 -19.68 -7.65
CA LEU A 1022 20.23 -20.75 -7.26
C LEU A 1022 21.59 -20.15 -6.94
N TYR A 1023 22.07 -20.38 -5.72
CA TYR A 1023 23.42 -19.99 -5.29
C TYR A 1023 24.25 -21.22 -4.95
N VAL A 1024 25.56 -21.14 -5.16
CA VAL A 1024 26.52 -22.20 -4.81
C VAL A 1024 27.53 -21.67 -3.81
N ALA A 1025 27.74 -22.43 -2.74
CA ALA A 1025 28.56 -22.09 -1.60
C ALA A 1025 29.37 -23.30 -1.10
N PRO A 1026 30.48 -23.12 -0.37
CA PRO A 1026 31.13 -24.23 0.33
C PRO A 1026 30.16 -24.92 1.30
N LYS A 1027 30.19 -26.26 1.39
CA LYS A 1027 29.27 -27.06 2.23
C LYS A 1027 29.20 -26.57 3.68
N LYS A 1028 30.35 -26.22 4.27
CA LYS A 1028 30.44 -25.64 5.63
C LYS A 1028 29.62 -24.35 5.77
N LEU A 1029 29.73 -23.43 4.82
CA LEU A 1029 28.99 -22.15 4.83
C LEU A 1029 27.49 -22.39 4.65
N ALA A 1030 27.10 -23.25 3.71
CA ALA A 1030 25.69 -23.57 3.48
C ALA A 1030 25.01 -24.16 4.73
N SER A 1031 25.69 -25.08 5.43
CA SER A 1031 25.24 -25.68 6.69
C SER A 1031 25.15 -24.64 7.83
N VAL A 1032 26.14 -23.75 7.96
CA VAL A 1032 26.11 -22.64 8.95
C VAL A 1032 24.93 -21.70 8.68
N LEU A 1033 24.69 -21.31 7.43
CA LEU A 1033 23.57 -20.43 7.07
C LEU A 1033 22.20 -21.09 7.29
N GLN A 1034 22.05 -22.36 6.91
CA GLN A 1034 20.82 -23.13 7.16
C GLN A 1034 20.55 -23.28 8.66
N THR A 1035 21.55 -23.68 9.46
CA THR A 1035 21.43 -23.79 10.92
C THR A 1035 21.11 -22.44 11.57
N SER A 1036 21.69 -21.34 11.05
CA SER A 1036 21.42 -19.98 11.55
C SER A 1036 20.00 -19.51 11.27
N ARG A 1037 19.47 -19.81 10.07
CA ARG A 1037 18.07 -19.55 9.69
C ARG A 1037 17.12 -20.34 10.58
N ASP A 1038 17.32 -21.66 10.66
CA ASP A 1038 16.43 -22.56 11.39
C ASP A 1038 16.40 -22.19 12.90
N CYS A 1039 17.55 -21.83 13.49
CA CYS A 1039 17.61 -21.27 14.85
C CYS A 1039 16.92 -19.90 14.98
N LEU A 1040 17.10 -19.00 14.01
CA LEU A 1040 16.52 -17.64 14.03
C LEU A 1040 14.99 -17.71 14.07
N ASP A 1041 14.36 -18.42 13.15
CA ASP A 1041 12.91 -18.55 13.08
C ASP A 1041 12.35 -19.26 14.33
N PHE A 1042 13.02 -20.32 14.81
CA PHE A 1042 12.64 -21.00 16.04
C PHE A 1042 12.67 -20.08 17.28
N PHE A 1043 13.76 -19.35 17.51
CA PHE A 1043 13.86 -18.49 18.69
C PHE A 1043 12.96 -17.25 18.59
N LEU A 1044 12.66 -16.73 17.39
CA LEU A 1044 11.62 -15.70 17.22
C LEU A 1044 10.22 -16.24 17.52
N ALA A 1045 9.84 -17.38 16.96
CA ALA A 1045 8.55 -18.03 17.26
C ALA A 1045 8.40 -18.33 18.75
N THR A 1046 9.48 -18.76 19.41
CA THR A 1046 9.55 -19.01 20.84
C THR A 1046 9.38 -17.74 21.69
N CYS A 1047 9.94 -16.60 21.26
CA CYS A 1047 9.70 -15.30 21.89
C CYS A 1047 8.25 -14.84 21.75
N ILE A 1048 7.66 -15.04 20.56
CA ILE A 1048 6.26 -14.70 20.26
C ILE A 1048 5.31 -15.58 21.09
N ARG A 1049 5.46 -16.91 21.06
CA ARG A 1049 4.65 -17.89 21.82
C ARG A 1049 4.67 -17.63 23.32
N SER A 1050 5.83 -17.29 23.88
CA SER A 1050 5.99 -17.01 25.31
C SER A 1050 5.68 -15.55 25.70
N VAL A 1051 5.50 -14.68 24.71
CA VAL A 1051 5.38 -13.22 24.80
C VAL A 1051 6.50 -12.61 25.65
N ARG A 1052 7.77 -12.89 25.29
CA ARG A 1052 8.98 -12.42 25.99
C ARG A 1052 10.16 -12.25 25.03
N ALA A 1053 10.65 -11.02 24.83
CA ALA A 1053 11.88 -10.75 24.07
C ALA A 1053 13.13 -11.43 24.66
N LYS A 1054 13.17 -11.56 26.00
CA LYS A 1054 14.31 -12.18 26.74
C LYS A 1054 14.51 -13.67 26.44
N LYS A 1055 13.57 -14.34 25.77
CA LYS A 1055 13.77 -15.74 25.32
C LYS A 1055 14.70 -15.84 24.08
N PHE A 1056 15.04 -14.74 23.41
CA PHE A 1056 15.97 -14.75 22.28
C PHE A 1056 17.42 -14.81 22.79
N PRO A 1057 18.25 -15.79 22.39
CA PRO A 1057 19.62 -15.90 22.89
C PRO A 1057 20.50 -14.74 22.41
N ASP A 1058 21.13 -14.01 23.32
CA ASP A 1058 22.02 -12.90 22.94
C ASP A 1058 23.24 -13.39 22.14
N ALA A 1059 23.78 -14.57 22.48
CA ALA A 1059 24.86 -15.20 21.73
C ALA A 1059 24.49 -15.45 20.25
N LEU A 1060 23.23 -15.80 19.95
CA LEU A 1060 22.72 -15.95 18.59
C LEU A 1060 22.63 -14.59 17.87
N VAL A 1061 22.31 -13.49 18.57
CA VAL A 1061 22.38 -12.13 17.99
C VAL A 1061 23.81 -11.81 17.54
N HIS A 1062 24.83 -12.21 18.30
CA HIS A 1062 26.25 -12.01 17.92
C HIS A 1062 26.69 -12.93 16.76
N VAL A 1063 26.13 -14.13 16.65
CA VAL A 1063 26.35 -15.05 15.50
C VAL A 1063 25.75 -14.43 14.23
N LEU A 1064 24.47 -14.04 14.27
CA LEU A 1064 23.77 -13.42 13.16
C LEU A 1064 24.45 -12.10 12.72
N ALA A 1065 24.86 -11.26 13.69
CA ALA A 1065 25.57 -10.02 13.43
C ALA A 1065 26.89 -10.23 12.66
N GLN A 1066 27.66 -11.29 12.98
CA GLN A 1066 28.88 -11.64 12.27
C GLN A 1066 28.58 -12.17 10.85
N ILE A 1067 27.57 -13.02 10.69
CA ILE A 1067 27.16 -13.57 9.38
C ILE A 1067 26.79 -12.46 8.39
N VAL A 1068 26.04 -11.44 8.82
CA VAL A 1068 25.66 -10.29 7.98
C VAL A 1068 26.78 -9.24 7.82
N GLY A 1069 28.00 -9.50 8.32
CA GLY A 1069 29.17 -8.63 8.15
C GLY A 1069 29.26 -7.44 9.10
N TYR A 1070 28.52 -7.43 10.22
CA TYR A 1070 28.56 -6.40 11.26
C TYR A 1070 28.78 -7.03 12.65
N PRO A 1071 29.89 -7.76 12.89
CA PRO A 1071 30.14 -8.42 14.17
C PRO A 1071 30.13 -7.44 15.35
N ILE A 1072 29.42 -7.80 16.42
CA ILE A 1072 29.40 -7.01 17.66
C ILE A 1072 30.73 -7.20 18.36
N THR A 1073 31.50 -6.12 18.50
CA THR A 1073 32.74 -6.13 19.28
C THR A 1073 32.50 -5.51 20.66
N GLY A 1074 33.24 -5.95 21.69
CA GLY A 1074 33.10 -5.45 23.07
C GLY A 1074 33.42 -3.96 23.28
N ILE A 1075 33.67 -3.20 22.21
CA ILE A 1075 33.91 -1.76 22.20
C ILE A 1075 32.59 -0.98 21.99
N ASP A 1076 31.53 -1.63 21.48
CA ASP A 1076 30.15 -1.11 21.44
C ASP A 1076 29.55 -1.02 22.86
N LYS A 1077 30.06 -0.08 23.67
CA LYS A 1077 29.40 0.36 24.89
C LYS A 1077 28.00 0.87 24.54
N PRO A 1078 26.96 0.58 25.35
CA PRO A 1078 25.64 1.15 25.14
C PRO A 1078 25.74 2.68 25.11
N ALA A 1079 25.00 3.33 24.21
CA ALA A 1079 25.18 4.74 23.81
C ALA A 1079 24.72 5.78 24.87
N SER A 1080 25.14 5.61 26.11
CA SER A 1080 24.85 6.50 27.26
C SER A 1080 25.31 7.94 27.06
N ALA A 1081 26.30 8.18 26.18
CA ALA A 1081 26.76 9.52 25.78
C ALA A 1081 25.77 10.29 24.87
N ALA A 1082 24.72 9.66 24.34
CA ALA A 1082 23.70 10.29 23.51
C ALA A 1082 22.30 10.35 24.14
N ALA A 1083 22.07 9.62 25.24
CA ALA A 1083 20.77 9.56 25.93
C ALA A 1083 20.32 10.90 26.56
N GLY A 1084 21.24 11.86 26.75
CA GLY A 1084 20.97 13.17 27.37
C GLY A 1084 20.05 14.14 26.61
N ALA A 1085 19.44 13.71 25.48
CA ALA A 1085 18.54 14.52 24.67
C ALA A 1085 17.05 14.09 24.74
N ILE A 1086 16.71 13.06 25.51
CA ILE A 1086 15.32 12.72 25.86
C ILE A 1086 14.86 13.62 27.01
N HIS A 1087 14.79 14.92 26.75
CA HIS A 1087 14.11 15.84 27.66
C HIS A 1087 12.60 15.64 27.49
N MET A 1088 12.03 14.72 28.28
CA MET A 1088 10.58 14.63 28.46
C MET A 1088 10.03 16.00 28.86
N ASP A 1089 8.83 16.33 28.39
CA ASP A 1089 8.12 17.52 28.80
C ASP A 1089 7.84 17.44 30.32
N PRO A 1090 8.25 18.42 31.15
CA PRO A 1090 7.95 18.44 32.58
C PRO A 1090 6.45 18.34 32.91
N ALA A 1091 5.55 18.68 31.98
CA ALA A 1091 4.11 18.45 32.12
C ALA A 1091 3.76 16.95 32.18
N ILE A 1092 4.43 16.10 31.38
CA ILE A 1092 4.19 14.64 31.35
C ILE A 1092 4.74 14.00 32.62
N GLN A 1093 5.93 14.40 33.07
CA GLN A 1093 6.55 13.85 34.29
C GLN A 1093 5.71 14.13 35.54
N ARG A 1094 5.00 15.28 35.58
CA ARG A 1094 4.03 15.63 36.63
C ARG A 1094 2.72 14.82 36.59
N MET A 1095 2.41 14.14 35.49
CA MET A 1095 1.24 13.24 35.40
C MET A 1095 1.53 11.82 35.89
N GLN A 1096 2.79 11.40 36.02
CA GLN A 1096 3.15 10.07 36.51
C GLN A 1096 3.48 10.04 38.01
N LEU A 1097 3.98 11.13 38.59
CA LEU A 1097 4.32 11.25 40.02
C LEU A 1097 3.09 11.52 40.93
N ALA A 1098 1.90 11.06 40.53
CA ALA A 1098 0.63 11.30 41.25
C ALA A 1098 -0.11 10.01 41.64
N SER A 1099 0.54 8.84 41.51
CA SER A 1099 -0.02 7.53 41.89
C SER A 1099 0.50 6.98 43.22
N GLU A 1100 1.59 7.52 43.77
CA GLU A 1100 2.22 7.06 45.00
C GLU A 1100 1.53 7.57 46.29
N HIS A 1101 0.22 7.39 46.44
CA HIS A 1101 -0.48 7.39 47.74
C HIS A 1101 -1.86 6.72 47.65
N LEU A 1102 -1.89 5.38 47.72
CA LEU A 1102 -3.13 4.61 47.93
C LEU A 1102 -3.35 4.32 49.42
N PRO A 1103 -4.54 4.60 49.99
CA PRO A 1103 -4.83 4.38 51.41
C PRO A 1103 -5.03 2.90 51.76
N ALA A 1104 -4.68 2.54 53.00
CA ALA A 1104 -4.47 1.16 53.43
C ALA A 1104 -5.74 0.35 53.78
N PHE A 1105 -6.80 0.40 52.94
CA PHE A 1105 -8.01 -0.43 53.14
C PHE A 1105 -8.18 -1.58 52.12
N ALA A 1106 -7.39 -1.61 51.04
CA ALA A 1106 -7.41 -2.68 50.03
C ALA A 1106 -6.63 -3.95 50.45
N ARG A 1107 -6.84 -4.45 51.68
CA ARG A 1107 -6.24 -5.68 52.21
C ARG A 1107 -7.25 -6.51 53.01
N ARG A 1108 -8.09 -7.31 52.33
CA ARG A 1108 -8.69 -8.56 52.84
C ARG A 1108 -9.48 -9.31 51.77
N GLN A 1109 -9.38 -10.64 51.83
CA GLN A 1109 -10.10 -11.65 51.03
C GLN A 1109 -9.78 -11.65 49.51
N GLY A 1110 -9.61 -12.79 48.85
CA GLY A 1110 -9.54 -14.18 49.36
C GLY A 1110 -8.11 -14.72 49.44
N HIS A 1111 -7.80 -15.52 50.46
CA HIS A 1111 -6.83 -16.62 50.31
C HIS A 1111 -7.57 -17.81 49.68
N GLY A 1112 -6.86 -18.59 48.88
CA GLY A 1112 -7.36 -19.80 48.23
C GLY A 1112 -6.17 -20.56 47.65
N ASP A 1113 -5.43 -21.17 48.57
CA ASP A 1113 -4.32 -22.13 48.44
C ASP A 1113 -3.16 -21.84 47.48
N VAL A 1114 -1.95 -22.19 47.96
CA VAL A 1114 -0.69 -22.06 47.24
C VAL A 1114 -0.10 -23.46 47.16
N ASP A 1115 -0.32 -24.14 46.03
CA ASP A 1115 0.48 -25.31 45.67
C ASP A 1115 1.87 -24.83 45.23
N SER A 1116 2.81 -24.85 46.17
CA SER A 1116 4.22 -24.56 45.94
C SER A 1116 4.93 -25.82 45.44
N ASP A 1117 4.92 -26.03 44.12
CA ASP A 1117 5.65 -27.12 43.47
C ASP A 1117 6.81 -26.57 42.61
N ASP A 1118 7.66 -25.75 43.25
CA ASP A 1118 9.00 -25.41 42.74
C ASP A 1118 9.92 -26.64 42.91
N SER A 1119 9.61 -27.73 42.21
CA SER A 1119 10.50 -28.86 42.05
C SER A 1119 11.57 -28.52 41.00
N GLU A 1120 12.80 -28.30 41.45
CA GLU A 1120 13.98 -28.24 40.58
C GLU A 1120 14.27 -29.65 40.02
N GLY A 1121 13.47 -30.06 39.03
CA GLY A 1121 13.70 -31.28 38.27
C GLY A 1121 14.99 -31.16 37.46
N GLU A 1122 16.06 -31.81 37.92
CA GLU A 1122 17.29 -31.98 37.17
C GLU A 1122 16.95 -32.57 35.78
N ALA A 1123 17.30 -31.84 34.72
CA ALA A 1123 17.11 -32.34 33.36
C ALA A 1123 18.02 -33.57 33.17
N PRO A 1124 17.47 -34.74 32.79
CA PRO A 1124 18.25 -35.96 32.74
C PRO A 1124 19.29 -35.86 31.62
N ILE A 1125 20.57 -36.02 32.01
CA ILE A 1125 21.69 -36.04 31.08
C ILE A 1125 21.66 -37.39 30.32
N PHE A 1126 20.96 -37.41 29.21
CA PHE A 1126 21.08 -38.45 28.19
C PHE A 1126 22.04 -37.97 27.10
N GLY A 1127 22.98 -38.84 26.73
CA GLY A 1127 24.18 -38.46 26.00
C GLY A 1127 24.21 -38.84 24.52
N ASP A 1128 25.43 -38.77 24.01
CA ASP A 1128 25.93 -39.06 22.66
C ASP A 1128 25.42 -38.13 21.55
N GLU A 1129 26.39 -37.57 20.83
CA GLU A 1129 26.23 -36.51 19.82
C GLU A 1129 25.93 -37.11 18.42
N ASP A 1130 25.53 -36.25 17.47
CA ASP A 1130 25.36 -36.46 16.02
C ASP A 1130 23.95 -36.75 15.42
N ASP A 1131 22.95 -37.26 16.13
CA ASP A 1131 21.63 -37.64 15.52
C ASP A 1131 20.58 -36.49 15.46
N ASP A 1132 21.00 -35.23 15.66
CA ASP A 1132 20.13 -34.05 15.83
C ASP A 1132 19.50 -33.54 14.51
N ASP A 1133 20.11 -33.80 13.34
CA ASP A 1133 19.56 -33.39 12.03
C ASP A 1133 18.39 -34.30 11.58
N THR A 1134 18.42 -35.56 11.98
CA THR A 1134 17.51 -36.62 11.52
C THR A 1134 16.13 -36.54 12.21
N TYR A 1135 16.07 -35.95 13.41
CA TYR A 1135 14.87 -36.01 14.26
C TYR A 1135 13.65 -35.24 13.72
N LEU A 1136 13.85 -34.09 13.06
CA LEU A 1136 12.74 -33.27 12.53
C LEU A 1136 11.99 -33.97 11.39
N ASP A 1137 12.74 -34.67 10.53
CA ASP A 1137 12.17 -35.40 9.41
C ASP A 1137 11.40 -36.65 9.90
N GLN A 1138 11.88 -37.30 10.96
CA GLN A 1138 11.25 -38.45 11.63
C GLN A 1138 9.93 -38.15 12.37
N LEU A 1139 9.57 -36.88 12.63
CA LEU A 1139 8.33 -36.55 13.33
C LEU A 1139 7.07 -37.02 12.55
N THR A 1140 6.14 -37.68 13.23
CA THR A 1140 4.86 -38.12 12.66
C THR A 1140 3.95 -36.93 12.30
N THR A 1141 3.02 -37.08 11.35
CA THR A 1141 2.12 -36.00 10.90
C THR A 1141 1.37 -35.31 12.06
N GLY A 1142 0.93 -36.07 13.07
CA GLY A 1142 0.28 -35.52 14.27
C GLY A 1142 1.23 -34.71 15.17
N GLN A 1143 2.46 -35.19 15.36
CA GLN A 1143 3.50 -34.41 16.06
C GLN A 1143 3.85 -33.14 15.26
N LYS A 1144 3.99 -33.25 13.93
CA LYS A 1144 4.25 -32.11 13.05
C LYS A 1144 3.16 -31.04 13.19
N ALA A 1145 1.89 -31.43 13.10
CA ALA A 1145 0.76 -30.53 13.35
C ALA A 1145 0.78 -29.88 14.75
N SER A 1146 1.17 -30.62 15.81
CA SER A 1146 1.31 -30.08 17.17
C SER A 1146 2.37 -28.98 17.26
N VAL A 1147 3.56 -29.20 16.68
CA VAL A 1147 4.65 -28.23 16.73
C VAL A 1147 4.36 -27.02 15.82
N THR A 1148 3.73 -27.21 14.64
CA THR A 1148 3.16 -26.11 13.83
C THR A 1148 2.14 -25.30 14.64
N ALA A 1149 1.22 -25.92 15.38
CA ALA A 1149 0.25 -25.21 16.20
C ALA A 1149 0.89 -24.44 17.38
N ALA A 1150 2.10 -24.82 17.80
CA ALA A 1150 2.86 -24.19 18.87
C ALA A 1150 3.73 -23.01 18.38
N TYR A 1151 4.39 -23.12 17.23
CA TYR A 1151 5.38 -22.14 16.75
C TYR A 1151 5.00 -21.46 15.42
N GLY A 1152 4.10 -22.04 14.64
CA GLY A 1152 3.73 -21.61 13.27
C GLY A 1152 4.67 -22.22 12.23
N ASP A 1153 4.19 -22.33 10.99
CA ASP A 1153 4.90 -23.04 9.91
C ASP A 1153 6.30 -22.50 9.61
N LEU A 1154 6.53 -21.19 9.84
CA LEU A 1154 7.84 -20.52 9.72
C LEU A 1154 8.99 -21.26 10.42
N ALA A 1155 8.71 -21.88 11.56
CA ALA A 1155 9.73 -22.22 12.55
C ALA A 1155 10.03 -23.72 12.68
N VAL A 1156 9.43 -24.57 11.83
CA VAL A 1156 9.41 -26.03 12.09
C VAL A 1156 9.57 -26.91 10.85
N PHE A 1157 8.92 -26.59 9.71
CA PHE A 1157 8.91 -27.49 8.57
C PHE A 1157 9.47 -26.86 7.30
N ARG A 1158 10.48 -27.53 6.75
CA ARG A 1158 11.02 -27.27 5.41
C ARG A 1158 9.95 -27.67 4.39
N CYS A 1159 9.30 -26.70 3.77
CA CYS A 1159 8.60 -26.97 2.50
C CYS A 1159 9.66 -27.15 1.41
N ASP A 1160 10.19 -28.37 1.24
CA ASP A 1160 11.25 -28.70 0.29
C ASP A 1160 10.71 -28.84 -1.15
N GLY A 1161 10.10 -27.77 -1.67
CA GLY A 1161 9.54 -27.73 -3.03
C GLY A 1161 10.59 -27.86 -4.14
N ALA A 1162 11.89 -27.68 -3.82
CA ALA A 1162 12.97 -27.98 -4.75
C ALA A 1162 13.31 -29.47 -4.80
N ALA A 1163 13.10 -30.26 -3.73
CA ALA A 1163 13.27 -31.71 -3.80
C ALA A 1163 12.29 -32.37 -4.76
N GLU A 1164 11.03 -31.92 -4.80
CA GLU A 1164 10.03 -32.43 -5.75
C GLU A 1164 10.49 -32.21 -7.20
N LEU A 1165 10.96 -31.00 -7.52
CA LEU A 1165 11.54 -30.65 -8.83
C LEU A 1165 12.83 -31.46 -9.14
N LEU A 1166 13.70 -31.68 -8.16
CA LEU A 1166 14.93 -32.46 -8.33
C LEU A 1166 14.63 -33.97 -8.51
N HIS A 1167 13.61 -34.50 -7.85
CA HIS A 1167 13.16 -35.88 -8.04
C HIS A 1167 12.48 -36.07 -9.41
N ALA A 1168 11.70 -35.10 -9.87
CA ALA A 1168 11.14 -35.10 -11.22
C ALA A 1168 12.23 -35.04 -12.30
N ALA A 1169 13.20 -34.13 -12.17
CA ALA A 1169 14.32 -34.01 -13.11
C ALA A 1169 15.18 -35.29 -13.15
N LYS A 1170 15.49 -35.91 -12.00
CA LYS A 1170 16.24 -37.18 -11.97
C LYS A 1170 15.47 -38.37 -12.56
N ARG A 1171 14.13 -38.36 -12.51
CA ARG A 1171 13.34 -39.35 -13.27
C ARG A 1171 13.53 -39.14 -14.76
N ALA A 1172 13.43 -37.90 -15.26
CA ALA A 1172 13.61 -37.59 -16.67
C ALA A 1172 15.04 -37.89 -17.18
N GLU A 1173 16.09 -37.53 -16.43
CA GLU A 1173 17.48 -37.87 -16.79
C GLU A 1173 17.68 -39.39 -16.94
N ASN A 1174 17.14 -40.18 -16.00
CA ASN A 1174 17.16 -41.64 -16.09
C ASN A 1174 16.33 -42.18 -17.28
N SER A 1175 15.19 -41.56 -17.61
CA SER A 1175 14.40 -41.92 -18.79
C SER A 1175 15.14 -41.68 -20.10
N SER A 1176 15.96 -40.62 -20.19
CA SER A 1176 16.82 -40.39 -21.36
C SER A 1176 18.02 -41.35 -21.42
N ALA A 1177 18.68 -41.65 -20.30
CA ALA A 1177 19.84 -42.55 -20.28
C ALA A 1177 19.50 -43.98 -20.78
N VAL A 1178 18.30 -44.47 -20.45
CA VAL A 1178 17.78 -45.78 -20.90
C VAL A 1178 17.51 -45.82 -22.42
N GLN A 1179 17.48 -44.68 -23.11
CA GLN A 1179 17.44 -44.62 -24.58
C GLN A 1179 18.83 -44.63 -25.22
N GLU A 1180 19.87 -44.15 -24.52
CA GLU A 1180 21.25 -44.13 -25.03
C GLU A 1180 21.98 -45.48 -24.83
N GLU A 1181 21.75 -46.19 -23.71
CA GLU A 1181 22.35 -47.53 -23.47
C GLU A 1181 21.90 -48.63 -24.45
N LYS A 1182 20.95 -48.35 -25.36
CA LYS A 1182 20.49 -49.29 -26.40
C LYS A 1182 21.20 -49.17 -27.76
N VAL A 1183 22.22 -48.32 -27.89
CA VAL A 1183 22.78 -47.93 -29.21
C VAL A 1183 24.19 -48.52 -29.50
N GLU A 1184 24.85 -49.17 -28.53
CA GLU A 1184 26.15 -49.83 -28.76
C GLU A 1184 26.06 -51.37 -28.62
N GLY A 1185 25.84 -52.10 -29.72
CA GLY A 1185 25.81 -53.58 -29.71
C GLY A 1185 25.55 -54.29 -31.05
N GLU A 1186 26.65 -54.66 -31.73
CA GLU A 1186 26.78 -55.67 -32.81
C GLU A 1186 26.12 -55.43 -34.20
N GLU A 1187 26.96 -55.59 -35.25
CA GLU A 1187 26.59 -55.54 -36.67
C GLU A 1187 26.20 -56.94 -37.20
N VAL A 1188 25.13 -57.07 -37.99
CA VAL A 1188 25.07 -58.00 -39.15
C VAL A 1188 24.18 -57.41 -40.25
N ASP A 1189 24.72 -57.18 -41.44
CA ASP A 1189 23.95 -56.76 -42.62
C ASP A 1189 23.09 -57.89 -43.23
N ALA A 1190 21.79 -57.64 -43.40
CA ALA A 1190 20.94 -58.26 -44.41
C ALA A 1190 19.75 -57.33 -44.73
N ALA A 1191 19.66 -56.86 -45.97
CA ALA A 1191 18.69 -55.83 -46.40
C ALA A 1191 17.36 -56.42 -46.94
N GLY A 1192 16.25 -55.67 -46.84
CA GLY A 1192 14.99 -56.04 -47.50
C GLY A 1192 13.70 -55.37 -47.01
N ASP A 1193 13.69 -54.03 -46.93
CA ASP A 1193 12.56 -53.08 -47.05
C ASP A 1193 11.17 -53.32 -46.37
N ASP A 1194 10.76 -52.26 -45.65
CA ASP A 1194 9.41 -51.75 -45.36
C ASP A 1194 8.45 -52.49 -44.40
N GLU A 1195 7.77 -51.69 -43.56
CA GLU A 1195 6.92 -52.09 -42.43
C GLU A 1195 5.42 -52.08 -42.80
N GLU A 1196 4.65 -53.03 -42.22
CA GLU A 1196 3.19 -52.96 -42.13
C GLU A 1196 2.79 -52.51 -40.71
N ASP A 1197 1.97 -51.47 -40.59
CA ASP A 1197 1.16 -51.21 -39.39
C ASP A 1197 -0.04 -52.19 -39.38
N ASP A 1198 -0.36 -52.84 -38.25
CA ASP A 1198 -1.76 -53.01 -37.79
C ASP A 1198 -1.90 -53.69 -36.40
N GLU A 1199 -2.99 -53.32 -35.71
CA GLU A 1199 -3.82 -54.05 -34.71
C GLU A 1199 -3.22 -54.68 -33.41
N ASP A 1200 -3.78 -54.23 -32.26
CA ASP A 1200 -4.42 -55.00 -31.16
C ASP A 1200 -3.60 -56.04 -30.31
N GLU A 1201 -3.94 -56.41 -29.06
CA GLU A 1201 -4.82 -55.89 -27.98
C GLU A 1201 -4.28 -56.40 -26.59
N ASP A 1202 -5.08 -56.38 -25.51
CA ASP A 1202 -4.92 -57.03 -24.19
C ASP A 1202 -3.93 -56.44 -23.13
N GLU A 1203 -4.46 -55.71 -22.14
CA GLU A 1203 -4.84 -56.30 -20.84
C GLU A 1203 -5.77 -55.35 -20.01
N GLU A 1204 -6.50 -55.90 -19.03
CA GLU A 1204 -7.82 -55.40 -18.59
C GLU A 1204 -7.88 -54.08 -17.80
N ILE A 1205 -8.94 -53.30 -18.07
CA ILE A 1205 -9.51 -52.27 -17.18
C ILE A 1205 -10.76 -52.82 -16.49
N ILE A 1206 -10.90 -52.62 -15.16
CA ILE A 1206 -12.24 -52.48 -14.55
C ILE A 1206 -12.33 -51.15 -13.76
N VAL A 1207 -13.46 -50.48 -13.96
CA VAL A 1207 -13.70 -49.07 -13.64
C VAL A 1207 -14.40 -48.88 -12.29
N ALA A 1208 -14.07 -47.80 -11.58
CA ALA A 1208 -14.89 -47.25 -10.51
C ALA A 1208 -15.25 -45.78 -10.79
N ASN A 1209 -16.36 -45.55 -11.46
CA ASN A 1209 -16.89 -44.22 -11.76
C ASN A 1209 -18.30 -44.11 -11.15
N LEU A 1210 -18.50 -43.21 -10.19
CA LEU A 1210 -19.79 -43.04 -9.53
C LEU A 1210 -20.67 -42.07 -10.31
N ASN A 1211 -21.90 -42.49 -10.62
CA ASN A 1211 -22.93 -41.62 -11.18
C ASN A 1211 -24.26 -41.81 -10.43
N LEU A 1212 -25.11 -40.78 -10.44
CA LEU A 1212 -26.36 -40.74 -9.68
C LEU A 1212 -27.52 -41.36 -10.47
N ALA A 1213 -28.16 -42.41 -9.95
CA ALA A 1213 -29.62 -42.62 -10.03
C ALA A 1213 -30.10 -43.84 -9.20
N GLU A 1214 -31.39 -43.79 -8.84
CA GLU A 1214 -32.32 -44.91 -8.55
C GLU A 1214 -32.01 -45.95 -7.43
N MET A 1215 -32.91 -45.98 -6.43
CA MET A 1215 -33.22 -47.18 -5.63
C MET A 1215 -34.41 -47.92 -6.28
N PRO A 1216 -34.48 -49.25 -6.18
CA PRO A 1216 -35.50 -49.79 -5.26
C PRO A 1216 -35.07 -51.02 -4.43
N ALA A 1217 -35.78 -51.21 -3.33
CA ALA A 1217 -35.54 -52.23 -2.29
C ALA A 1217 -35.72 -53.70 -2.72
N LEU A 1218 -35.29 -54.64 -1.86
CA LEU A 1218 -36.19 -55.59 -1.18
C LEU A 1218 -35.50 -56.56 -0.16
N LYS A 1219 -35.90 -56.43 1.12
CA LYS A 1219 -36.18 -57.48 2.14
C LYS A 1219 -35.13 -58.53 2.61
N ASN A 1220 -35.35 -58.91 3.87
CA ASN A 1220 -34.80 -60.04 4.65
C ASN A 1220 -33.33 -59.87 5.10
N THR A 1221 -32.94 -60.14 6.35
CA THR A 1221 -33.71 -60.73 7.49
C THR A 1221 -33.43 -59.98 8.78
#